data_AF-A0AAN8BRD0-F1
#
_entry.id   AF-A0AAN8BRD0-F1
#
_cell.length_a   1.000
_cell.length_b   1.000
_cell.length_c   1.000
_cell.angle_alpha   90.00
_cell.angle_beta   90.00
_cell.angle_gamma   90.00
#
_symmetry.space_group_name_H-M   'P 1'
#
loop_
_entity.id
_entity.type
_entity.pdbx_description
1 polymer ?
#
loop_
_entity_poly.entity_id
_entity_poly.type
_entity_poly.pdbx_seq_one_letter_code
_entity_poly.pdbx_strand_id
1 'polypeptide(L)'
;MLGKETEEDPAHQDLPTNQRLRSSCEELADKVCLWLQQGSRVLSESSEAGLQLFEAEETLNTHLRLHTEAESAGVDAEHMKQILDQINALQPGGSPLSPLKALTQQLKRGRAGTSDPPSPELPARVDLVLKELQRLNRKLDSNLELLRPYVTFLRTAQQVEDEVEELQELYRKSPEEEEVSSCRSAVKNRKQFDSGWEKTLQGFLSCQELGNSFLQTVNTVSGSALNLQSVVQETLERLGRTEQEVNEMRSRRIIQIQEQRDYCRKYRERLDKTLQDLHCVSEMLDSCTLMDLGSDLQTSKLLERFSQARPHFTQLDAEVEFMLKSWETLRGVQEGLEEEEDEEEEGPVEEEDLSELLKLQEKVKKKIRQSESILDRTSSFHLTSRQLEVLIQTLTGSCGSSEEQQQIQSLFKTASTLKSDICTSVSSTASTATGWTRFHGDQLEARLVSLDALRASWLKEASRREEKLRRERLLREDIGQLRESFKELKKRFSNLRFNYLKRNDRTRNTKAARNQLQQVELYEEKLQALRKRLGGATSRLGSEVRDGGVARETEDAVNELQRQMGELERSVGEHQKTLEMTCRLQTAMEEYQFWCDDAGSTIARVGKFSSECRSTEAVSVLHRQFEKFVWPTVPQQEERISQITELAVRLHGVEEGRRYTEKTVSKHSEMVESIRALSDGLLALEARLRMESLKNQQNDGQKEEEEEKR
;
A
#
# COMPACT_ATOMS: atom_id res chain seq x y z
N MET A 1 167.46 15.11 42.83
CA MET A 1 168.25 16.33 42.52
C MET A 1 167.27 17.40 42.05
N LEU A 2 167.53 18.70 42.30
CA LEU A 2 167.11 19.91 41.54
C LEU A 2 165.67 19.97 40.94
N GLY A 3 164.81 20.98 41.12
CA GLY A 3 164.75 22.28 41.85
C GLY A 3 163.25 22.66 41.99
N LYS A 4 162.77 23.63 42.80
CA LYS A 4 162.93 25.11 42.71
C LYS A 4 162.71 25.67 41.28
N GLU A 5 161.85 26.68 41.03
CA GLU A 5 161.04 27.54 41.93
C GLU A 5 159.90 28.27 41.16
N THR A 6 158.82 28.67 41.86
CA THR A 6 157.79 29.74 41.57
C THR A 6 157.09 29.84 40.19
N GLU A 7 155.89 30.39 39.99
CA GLU A 7 154.78 30.98 40.81
C GLU A 7 153.45 30.74 40.00
N GLU A 8 152.22 31.20 40.28
CA GLU A 8 151.64 32.23 41.18
C GLU A 8 150.29 31.74 41.81
N ASP A 9 149.13 32.37 41.55
CA ASP A 9 147.78 32.08 42.11
C ASP A 9 146.66 32.36 41.06
N PRO A 10 145.46 31.73 41.09
CA PRO A 10 144.35 32.31 41.88
C PRO A 10 143.37 31.31 42.53
N ALA A 11 142.69 31.75 43.60
CA ALA A 11 141.64 31.02 44.31
C ALA A 11 140.18 31.38 43.88
N HIS A 12 139.22 30.60 44.42
CA HIS A 12 137.74 30.75 44.42
C HIS A 12 136.93 30.33 43.16
N GLN A 13 136.18 29.21 43.26
CA GLN A 13 134.89 29.10 42.55
C GLN A 13 133.82 28.13 43.14
N ASP A 14 134.15 27.10 43.93
CA ASP A 14 133.21 25.99 44.20
C ASP A 14 132.18 26.15 45.36
N LEU A 15 132.36 27.12 46.27
CA LEU A 15 131.53 27.23 47.47
C LEU A 15 130.10 27.82 47.32
N PRO A 16 129.80 28.82 46.47
CA PRO A 16 128.47 29.44 46.43
C PRO A 16 127.39 28.54 45.80
N THR A 17 127.79 27.54 45.02
CA THR A 17 126.90 26.70 44.22
C THR A 17 126.03 25.78 45.08
N ASN A 18 126.61 25.13 46.09
CA ASN A 18 125.91 24.16 46.94
C ASN A 18 124.85 24.84 47.84
N GLN A 19 125.17 26.02 48.38
CA GLN A 19 124.23 26.78 49.22
C GLN A 19 123.04 27.31 48.40
N ARG A 20 123.27 27.72 47.15
CA ARG A 20 122.21 28.14 46.20
C ARG A 20 121.31 26.98 45.77
N LEU A 21 121.85 25.78 45.61
CA LEU A 21 121.06 24.57 45.35
C LEU A 21 120.19 24.20 46.57
N ARG A 22 120.71 24.32 47.80
CA ARG A 22 119.92 24.08 49.02
C ARG A 22 118.75 25.06 49.16
N SER A 23 118.98 26.38 49.03
CA SER A 23 117.90 27.35 49.12
C SER A 23 116.85 27.16 48.01
N SER A 24 117.26 26.87 46.77
CA SER A 24 116.34 26.54 45.68
C SER A 24 115.52 25.27 45.94
N CYS A 25 116.06 24.31 46.69
CA CYS A 25 115.36 23.08 47.10
C CYS A 25 114.36 23.37 48.24
N GLU A 26 114.72 24.23 49.19
CA GLU A 26 113.83 24.69 50.26
C GLU A 26 112.66 25.54 49.72
N GLU A 27 112.92 26.44 48.78
CA GLU A 27 111.90 27.24 48.08
C GLU A 27 110.92 26.36 47.29
N LEU A 28 111.41 25.33 46.58
CA LEU A 28 110.54 24.36 45.90
C LEU A 28 109.77 23.48 46.89
N ALA A 29 110.39 23.06 47.99
CA ALA A 29 109.72 22.30 49.04
C ALA A 29 108.59 23.12 49.68
N ASP A 30 108.79 24.40 49.96
CA ASP A 30 107.77 25.31 50.49
C ASP A 30 106.65 25.57 49.47
N LYS A 31 106.99 25.78 48.19
CA LYS A 31 106.01 25.91 47.09
C LYS A 31 105.10 24.69 47.00
N VAL A 32 105.66 23.48 46.99
CA VAL A 32 104.89 22.23 46.92
C VAL A 32 104.15 21.97 48.25
N CYS A 33 104.71 22.33 49.41
CA CYS A 33 103.98 22.26 50.71
C CYS A 33 102.72 23.13 50.70
N LEU A 34 102.83 24.38 50.24
CA LEU A 34 101.71 25.31 50.17
C LEU A 34 100.64 24.82 49.19
N TRP A 35 101.05 24.33 48.02
CA TRP A 35 100.09 23.72 47.08
C TRP A 35 99.44 22.46 47.67
N LEU A 36 100.18 21.57 48.34
CA LEU A 36 99.60 20.38 48.99
C LEU A 36 98.55 20.74 50.05
N GLN A 37 98.80 21.77 50.86
CA GLN A 37 97.84 22.26 51.85
C GLN A 37 96.58 22.81 51.17
N GLN A 38 96.74 23.59 50.09
CA GLN A 38 95.63 24.16 49.35
C GLN A 38 94.83 23.10 48.56
N GLY A 39 95.50 22.22 47.82
CA GLY A 39 94.88 21.15 47.05
C GLY A 39 94.20 20.10 47.92
N SER A 40 94.81 19.72 49.05
CA SER A 40 94.18 18.82 50.05
C SER A 40 92.94 19.45 50.70
N ARG A 41 92.99 20.77 50.94
CA ARG A 41 91.82 21.53 51.40
C ARG A 41 90.71 21.53 50.34
N VAL A 42 90.99 21.90 49.08
CA VAL A 42 89.96 21.91 48.03
C VAL A 42 89.41 20.51 47.77
N LEU A 43 90.24 19.45 47.75
CA LEU A 43 89.81 18.04 47.68
C LEU A 43 89.05 17.51 48.94
N SER A 44 88.92 18.34 49.96
CA SER A 44 88.10 18.09 51.15
C SER A 44 86.85 18.96 51.18
N GLU A 45 86.89 20.15 50.56
CA GLU A 45 85.73 21.01 50.30
C GLU A 45 84.89 20.45 49.12
N SER A 46 85.51 19.74 48.15
CA SER A 46 84.87 19.02 47.05
C SER A 46 84.77 17.50 47.30
N SER A 47 84.39 17.09 48.53
CA SER A 47 84.27 15.67 48.92
C SER A 47 82.95 15.01 48.52
N GLU A 48 82.00 15.77 47.96
CA GLU A 48 80.73 15.30 47.41
C GLU A 48 80.68 15.71 45.94
N ALA A 49 80.13 14.86 45.06
CA ALA A 49 80.07 15.14 43.62
C ALA A 49 78.76 15.81 43.17
N GLY A 50 77.96 16.31 44.10
CA GLY A 50 76.59 16.71 43.84
C GLY A 50 75.65 15.54 43.53
N LEU A 51 74.37 15.86 43.39
CA LEU A 51 73.31 14.95 42.96
C LEU A 51 72.77 15.33 41.57
N GLN A 52 72.96 16.59 41.16
CA GLN A 52 72.53 17.11 39.86
C GLN A 52 73.70 17.20 38.88
N LEU A 53 73.41 17.12 37.58
CA LEU A 53 74.41 17.18 36.50
C LEU A 53 75.34 18.40 36.61
N PHE A 54 74.79 19.58 36.88
CA PHE A 54 75.57 20.82 37.01
C PHE A 54 76.59 20.77 38.16
N GLU A 55 76.18 20.26 39.32
CA GLU A 55 77.03 20.11 40.51
C GLU A 55 78.16 19.08 40.26
N ALA A 56 77.84 18.00 39.53
CA ALA A 56 78.78 16.97 39.13
C ALA A 56 79.79 17.47 38.07
N GLU A 57 79.34 18.28 37.12
CA GLU A 57 80.21 18.97 36.16
C GLU A 57 81.13 19.99 36.84
N GLU A 58 80.63 20.80 37.78
CA GLU A 58 81.46 21.71 38.57
C GLU A 58 82.50 20.97 39.42
N THR A 59 82.11 19.84 40.04
CA THR A 59 83.03 19.01 40.84
C THR A 59 84.08 18.32 39.97
N LEU A 60 83.69 17.78 38.80
CA LEU A 60 84.62 17.20 37.83
C LEU A 60 85.61 18.25 37.31
N ASN A 61 85.14 19.43 36.91
CA ASN A 61 86.00 20.52 36.46
C ASN A 61 86.98 20.99 37.56
N THR A 62 86.53 21.01 38.82
CA THR A 62 87.40 21.33 39.97
C THR A 62 88.49 20.28 40.15
N HIS A 63 88.17 18.98 40.08
CA HIS A 63 89.18 17.92 40.14
C HIS A 63 90.13 17.93 38.93
N LEU A 64 89.64 18.21 37.72
CA LEU A 64 90.47 18.33 36.52
C LEU A 64 91.47 19.50 36.62
N ARG A 65 91.04 20.66 37.14
CA ARG A 65 91.96 21.79 37.40
C ARG A 65 93.04 21.39 38.41
N LEU A 66 92.64 20.75 39.51
CA LEU A 66 93.57 20.28 40.54
C LEU A 66 94.54 19.21 40.01
N HIS A 67 94.14 18.36 39.04
CA HIS A 67 95.06 17.43 38.36
C HIS A 67 96.15 18.19 37.62
N THR A 68 95.79 19.20 36.82
CA THR A 68 96.75 20.02 36.06
C THR A 68 97.69 20.79 36.97
N GLU A 69 97.19 21.30 38.10
CA GLU A 69 98.03 21.90 39.14
C GLU A 69 98.95 20.86 39.82
N ALA A 70 98.45 19.63 40.06
CA ALA A 70 99.21 18.52 40.65
C ALA A 70 100.32 17.99 39.73
N GLU A 71 100.12 18.01 38.42
CA GLU A 71 101.15 17.71 37.42
C GLU A 71 102.27 18.77 37.47
N SER A 72 101.91 20.07 37.56
CA SER A 72 102.90 21.13 37.76
C SER A 72 103.65 21.01 39.09
N ALA A 73 102.95 20.67 40.18
CA ALA A 73 103.57 20.40 41.48
C ALA A 73 104.43 19.12 41.46
N GLY A 74 104.08 18.15 40.61
CA GLY A 74 104.89 16.97 40.30
C GLY A 74 106.20 17.33 39.63
N VAL A 75 106.17 18.19 38.60
CA VAL A 75 107.38 18.71 37.93
C VAL A 75 108.25 19.52 38.90
N ASP A 76 107.66 20.39 39.74
CA ASP A 76 108.39 21.09 40.81
C ASP A 76 109.03 20.09 41.80
N ALA A 77 108.34 19.00 42.14
CA ALA A 77 108.83 17.98 43.06
C ALA A 77 109.90 17.06 42.44
N GLU A 78 109.85 16.81 41.13
CA GLU A 78 110.93 16.16 40.39
C GLU A 78 112.17 17.05 40.31
N HIS A 79 112.04 18.35 40.06
CA HIS A 79 113.15 19.30 40.14
C HIS A 79 113.73 19.37 41.56
N MET A 80 112.89 19.46 42.59
CA MET A 80 113.29 19.39 44.00
C MET A 80 114.11 18.12 44.30
N LYS A 81 113.66 16.96 43.80
CA LYS A 81 114.37 15.69 43.95
C LYS A 81 115.70 15.67 43.17
N GLN A 82 115.73 16.13 41.92
CA GLN A 82 116.95 16.22 41.12
C GLN A 82 118.00 17.13 41.77
N ILE A 83 117.58 18.24 42.38
CA ILE A 83 118.45 19.14 43.15
C ILE A 83 118.95 18.46 44.42
N LEU A 84 118.10 17.71 45.14
CA LEU A 84 118.52 16.91 46.30
C LEU A 84 119.55 15.83 45.91
N ASP A 85 119.34 15.12 44.81
CA ASP A 85 120.28 14.12 44.28
C ASP A 85 121.62 14.76 43.84
N GLN A 86 121.61 15.97 43.28
CA GLN A 86 122.81 16.76 43.00
C GLN A 86 123.55 17.19 44.29
N ILE A 87 122.82 17.64 45.32
CA ILE A 87 123.40 17.97 46.64
C ILE A 87 124.07 16.74 47.29
N ASN A 88 123.51 15.55 47.09
CA ASN A 88 124.07 14.28 47.55
C ASN A 88 125.30 13.85 46.72
N ALA A 89 125.29 14.06 45.40
CA ALA A 89 126.38 13.69 44.50
C ALA A 89 127.66 14.54 44.68
N LEU A 90 127.53 15.78 45.19
CA LEU A 90 128.64 16.72 45.38
C LEU A 90 129.52 16.46 46.64
N GLN A 91 129.52 15.24 47.20
CA GLN A 91 130.37 14.86 48.35
C GLN A 91 131.43 13.81 47.99
N PRO A 92 132.69 14.21 47.70
CA PRO A 92 133.77 13.27 47.44
C PRO A 92 134.52 12.83 48.71
N GLY A 93 134.51 11.52 48.99
CA GLY A 93 135.47 10.86 49.90
C GLY A 93 135.03 10.71 51.37
N GLY A 94 134.54 9.52 51.74
CA GLY A 94 134.15 9.22 53.12
C GLY A 94 133.75 7.77 53.38
N SER A 95 134.72 6.86 53.49
CA SER A 95 134.50 5.48 53.92
C SER A 95 135.75 4.88 54.58
N PRO A 96 135.65 3.84 55.43
CA PRO A 96 134.45 3.30 56.09
C PRO A 96 134.58 3.21 57.63
N LEU A 97 133.49 3.33 58.39
CA LEU A 97 133.45 2.91 59.80
C LEU A 97 132.14 2.18 60.15
N SER A 98 132.29 1.05 60.84
CA SER A 98 131.22 0.12 61.21
C SER A 98 131.02 0.08 62.76
N PRO A 99 130.15 -0.77 63.35
CA PRO A 99 128.87 -0.25 63.79
C PRO A 99 128.67 -0.47 65.31
N LEU A 100 129.41 0.26 66.14
CA LEU A 100 129.35 0.06 67.61
C LEU A 100 129.61 1.32 68.48
N LYS A 101 129.64 2.53 67.90
CA LYS A 101 130.01 3.76 68.65
C LYS A 101 128.98 4.89 68.69
N ALA A 102 127.94 4.87 67.83
CA ALA A 102 126.88 5.88 67.84
C ALA A 102 125.88 5.70 69.01
N LEU A 103 125.56 4.44 69.35
CA LEU A 103 124.56 4.08 70.38
C LEU A 103 124.91 4.57 71.80
N THR A 104 126.16 4.92 72.08
CA THR A 104 126.62 5.32 73.42
C THR A 104 126.46 6.82 73.70
N GLN A 105 126.17 7.66 72.69
CA GLN A 105 126.31 9.11 72.83
C GLN A 105 125.00 9.91 72.91
N GLN A 106 123.85 9.35 72.50
CA GLN A 106 122.53 10.02 72.65
C GLN A 106 121.72 9.57 73.88
N LEU A 107 122.07 8.46 74.54
CA LEU A 107 121.32 7.92 75.69
C LEU A 107 121.58 8.65 77.04
N LYS A 108 122.27 9.81 77.04
CA LYS A 108 122.60 10.59 78.25
C LYS A 108 122.54 12.13 78.07
N ARG A 109 121.41 12.66 77.58
CA ARG A 109 120.97 14.02 77.94
C ARG A 109 119.45 14.13 77.80
N GLY A 110 118.80 14.71 78.80
CA GLY A 110 117.36 14.91 78.78
C GLY A 110 116.91 16.03 79.70
N ARG A 111 115.69 16.50 79.43
CA ARG A 111 114.84 17.42 80.20
C ARG A 111 115.13 18.94 80.08
N ALA A 112 114.21 19.57 79.32
CA ALA A 112 113.69 20.93 79.45
C ALA A 112 114.64 22.14 79.27
N GLY A 113 114.23 23.05 78.38
CA GLY A 113 114.88 24.34 78.17
C GLY A 113 114.61 24.88 76.76
N THR A 114 113.86 25.98 76.70
CA THR A 114 113.53 26.84 75.55
C THR A 114 114.67 27.17 74.58
N SER A 115 114.31 27.67 73.38
CA SER A 115 115.12 28.12 72.22
C SER A 115 115.52 27.01 71.22
N ASP A 116 115.47 27.36 69.94
CA ASP A 116 115.65 26.48 68.78
C ASP A 116 117.08 25.93 68.67
N PRO A 117 117.24 24.64 68.39
CA PRO A 117 117.89 24.27 67.13
C PRO A 117 117.50 22.87 66.57
N PRO A 118 117.96 22.51 65.36
CA PRO A 118 118.18 23.31 64.15
C PRO A 118 117.14 22.94 63.05
N SER A 119 117.29 23.44 61.82
CA SER A 119 116.47 23.00 60.68
C SER A 119 116.56 21.47 60.49
N PRO A 120 115.45 20.75 60.24
CA PRO A 120 115.49 19.32 59.97
C PRO A 120 116.29 19.03 58.70
N GLU A 121 116.96 17.87 58.64
CA GLU A 121 117.78 17.49 57.50
C GLU A 121 116.92 17.43 56.22
N LEU A 122 117.17 18.37 55.30
CA LEU A 122 116.48 18.60 54.03
C LEU A 122 115.88 17.33 53.36
N PRO A 123 116.62 16.22 53.14
CA PRO A 123 116.05 15.01 52.56
C PRO A 123 114.78 14.50 53.26
N ALA A 124 114.72 14.48 54.59
CA ALA A 124 113.55 13.97 55.32
C ALA A 124 112.28 14.83 55.11
N ARG A 125 112.45 16.13 54.82
CA ARG A 125 111.35 17.05 54.51
C ARG A 125 110.83 16.81 53.08
N VAL A 126 111.75 16.73 52.11
CA VAL A 126 111.45 16.43 50.69
C VAL A 126 110.74 15.07 50.56
N ASP A 127 111.19 14.07 51.30
CA ASP A 127 110.66 12.71 51.26
C ASP A 127 109.24 12.58 51.86
N LEU A 128 108.84 13.50 52.74
CA LEU A 128 107.46 13.62 53.25
C LEU A 128 106.55 14.32 52.23
N VAL A 129 107.02 15.42 51.64
CA VAL A 129 106.31 16.18 50.60
C VAL A 129 106.01 15.29 49.39
N LEU A 130 106.98 14.50 48.93
CA LEU A 130 106.79 13.53 47.85
C LEU A 130 105.75 12.45 48.18
N LYS A 131 105.66 11.99 49.43
CA LYS A 131 104.70 10.95 49.84
C LYS A 131 103.28 11.49 49.95
N GLU A 132 103.09 12.69 50.50
CA GLU A 132 101.77 13.32 50.53
C GLU A 132 101.33 13.76 49.11
N LEU A 133 102.25 14.18 48.23
CA LEU A 133 101.92 14.42 46.80
C LEU A 133 101.49 13.15 46.09
N GLN A 134 102.24 12.04 46.22
CA GLN A 134 101.82 10.75 45.64
C GLN A 134 100.49 10.24 46.22
N ARG A 135 100.20 10.53 47.49
CA ARG A 135 98.93 10.20 48.14
C ARG A 135 97.78 11.06 47.61
N LEU A 136 98.03 12.36 47.41
CA LEU A 136 97.04 13.31 46.91
C LEU A 136 96.68 13.01 45.45
N ASN A 137 97.69 12.78 44.60
CA ASN A 137 97.50 12.39 43.21
C ASN A 137 96.69 11.11 43.13
N ARG A 138 97.08 10.02 43.81
CA ARG A 138 96.29 8.76 43.82
C ARG A 138 94.83 8.94 44.24
N LYS A 139 94.53 9.82 45.23
CA LYS A 139 93.15 10.15 45.62
C LYS A 139 92.43 10.92 44.52
N LEU A 140 93.11 11.86 43.88
CA LEU A 140 92.58 12.69 42.79
C LEU A 140 92.30 11.82 41.55
N ASP A 141 93.24 10.97 41.15
CA ASP A 141 93.13 9.98 40.08
C ASP A 141 91.91 9.08 40.32
N SER A 142 91.82 8.48 41.51
CA SER A 142 90.68 7.64 41.94
C SER A 142 89.35 8.40 41.92
N ASN A 143 89.34 9.69 42.27
CA ASN A 143 88.14 10.52 42.16
C ASN A 143 87.79 10.82 40.69
N LEU A 144 88.76 11.07 39.81
CA LEU A 144 88.52 11.33 38.38
C LEU A 144 88.08 10.10 37.60
N GLU A 145 88.58 8.91 37.95
CA GLU A 145 88.10 7.62 37.43
C GLU A 145 86.61 7.38 37.71
N LEU A 146 86.07 7.98 38.78
CA LEU A 146 84.65 7.91 39.12
C LEU A 146 83.85 9.11 38.59
N LEU A 147 84.37 10.34 38.68
CA LEU A 147 83.66 11.55 38.24
C LEU A 147 83.40 11.57 36.72
N ARG A 148 84.33 11.07 35.90
CA ARG A 148 84.18 11.10 34.43
C ARG A 148 83.02 10.20 33.94
N PRO A 149 82.89 8.92 34.33
CA PRO A 149 81.72 8.12 33.98
C PRO A 149 80.43 8.62 34.66
N TYR A 150 80.50 9.11 35.91
CA TYR A 150 79.34 9.64 36.62
C TYR A 150 78.68 10.83 35.91
N VAL A 151 79.46 11.83 35.51
CA VAL A 151 78.95 12.97 34.71
C VAL A 151 78.42 12.52 33.35
N THR A 152 79.05 11.53 32.72
CA THR A 152 78.59 10.97 31.44
C THR A 152 77.25 10.24 31.58
N PHE A 153 77.08 9.48 32.65
CA PHE A 153 75.81 8.85 33.03
C PHE A 153 74.73 9.91 33.27
N LEU A 154 74.97 10.91 34.14
CA LEU A 154 73.98 11.95 34.46
C LEU A 154 73.56 12.77 33.22
N ARG A 155 74.49 13.07 32.31
CA ARG A 155 74.16 13.81 31.07
C ARG A 155 73.28 12.99 30.13
N THR A 156 73.53 11.68 30.05
CA THR A 156 72.69 10.77 29.25
C THR A 156 71.33 10.58 29.91
N ALA A 157 71.28 10.47 31.24
CA ALA A 157 70.04 10.35 32.02
C ALA A 157 69.14 11.58 31.81
N GLN A 158 69.67 12.79 31.91
CA GLN A 158 68.91 14.03 31.64
C GLN A 158 68.34 14.03 30.21
N GLN A 159 69.14 13.68 29.19
CA GLN A 159 68.65 13.62 27.82
C GLN A 159 67.50 12.61 27.65
N VAL A 160 67.55 11.47 28.35
CA VAL A 160 66.45 10.48 28.33
C VAL A 160 65.21 11.03 29.05
N GLU A 161 65.36 11.75 30.16
CA GLU A 161 64.24 12.38 30.87
C GLU A 161 63.57 13.48 30.04
N ASP A 162 64.35 14.29 29.32
CA ASP A 162 63.86 15.31 28.37
C ASP A 162 63.06 14.66 27.21
N GLU A 163 63.59 13.58 26.61
CA GLU A 163 62.93 12.84 25.53
C GLU A 163 61.67 12.07 26.00
N VAL A 164 61.68 11.61 27.26
CA VAL A 164 60.50 11.02 27.92
C VAL A 164 59.40 12.06 28.11
N GLU A 165 59.72 13.30 28.50
CA GLU A 165 58.71 14.34 28.67
C GLU A 165 58.05 14.73 27.33
N GLU A 166 58.84 14.85 26.25
CA GLU A 166 58.31 15.05 24.89
C GLU A 166 57.36 13.92 24.49
N LEU A 167 57.76 12.66 24.65
CA LEU A 167 56.90 11.50 24.36
C LEU A 167 55.65 11.45 25.25
N GLN A 168 55.74 11.83 26.52
CA GLN A 168 54.59 11.90 27.41
C GLN A 168 53.58 12.96 26.96
N GLU A 169 54.03 14.16 26.58
CA GLU A 169 53.12 15.19 26.05
C GLU A 169 52.44 14.73 24.75
N LEU A 170 53.20 14.08 23.87
CA LEU A 170 52.71 13.51 22.61
C LEU A 170 51.64 12.41 22.82
N TYR A 171 51.82 11.50 23.78
CA TYR A 171 50.78 10.49 24.11
C TYR A 171 49.58 11.07 24.86
N ARG A 172 49.79 12.14 25.65
CA ARG A 172 48.77 12.77 26.51
C ARG A 172 47.78 13.66 25.76
N LYS A 173 48.15 14.21 24.60
CA LYS A 173 47.28 15.05 23.77
C LYS A 173 46.01 14.30 23.33
N SER A 174 44.87 14.75 23.86
CA SER A 174 43.52 14.28 23.50
C SER A 174 43.09 14.93 22.18
N PRO A 175 42.28 14.26 21.32
CA PRO A 175 41.67 14.90 20.15
C PRO A 175 40.69 16.03 20.49
N GLU A 176 40.37 16.26 21.77
CA GLU A 176 39.38 17.25 22.22
C GLU A 176 39.88 18.70 22.30
N GLU A 177 41.18 18.97 22.11
CA GLU A 177 41.77 20.32 22.28
C GLU A 177 42.20 21.03 20.99
N GLU A 178 42.23 20.36 19.81
CA GLU A 178 42.65 20.99 18.54
C GLU A 178 41.51 21.77 17.83
N GLU A 179 40.92 22.78 18.49
CA GLU A 179 40.18 23.80 17.76
C GLU A 179 41.13 24.63 16.86
N VAL A 180 40.81 24.70 15.56
CA VAL A 180 41.30 25.67 14.56
C VAL A 180 42.66 25.41 13.86
N SER A 181 43.53 24.48 14.28
CA SER A 181 44.88 24.33 13.68
C SER A 181 45.22 23.01 12.94
N SER A 182 44.52 22.73 11.84
CA SER A 182 44.96 21.84 10.74
C SER A 182 45.19 20.34 11.08
N CYS A 183 44.12 19.56 11.06
CA CYS A 183 44.04 18.11 11.37
C CYS A 183 45.01 17.18 10.60
N ARG A 184 45.66 17.64 9.53
CA ARG A 184 46.67 16.89 8.74
C ARG A 184 47.96 16.50 9.50
N SER A 185 48.08 16.83 10.79
CA SER A 185 49.25 16.46 11.60
C SER A 185 49.22 14.99 12.05
N ALA A 186 48.03 14.46 12.40
CA ALA A 186 47.90 13.31 13.28
C ALA A 186 48.54 12.01 12.77
N VAL A 187 48.43 11.70 11.47
CA VAL A 187 48.86 10.39 10.95
C VAL A 187 50.36 10.34 10.63
N LYS A 188 50.98 11.47 10.24
CA LYS A 188 52.45 11.61 10.18
C LYS A 188 53.10 11.26 11.51
N ASN A 189 52.41 11.56 12.61
CA ASN A 189 52.92 11.33 13.93
C ASN A 189 53.08 9.84 14.27
N ARG A 190 52.43 8.86 13.60
CA ARG A 190 52.60 7.44 13.98
C ARG A 190 54.04 6.96 13.83
N LYS A 191 54.61 7.09 12.62
CA LYS A 191 56.01 6.72 12.34
C LYS A 191 56.98 7.59 13.15
N GLN A 192 56.59 8.83 13.48
CA GLN A 192 57.35 9.72 14.37
C GLN A 192 57.33 9.23 15.84
N PHE A 193 56.18 8.84 16.40
CA PHE A 193 56.04 8.28 17.76
C PHE A 193 56.83 6.98 17.90
N ASP A 194 56.72 6.07 16.91
CA ASP A 194 57.44 4.79 16.93
C ASP A 194 58.96 5.01 16.83
N SER A 195 59.43 5.91 15.95
CA SER A 195 60.86 6.26 15.87
C SER A 195 61.38 7.04 17.09
N GLY A 196 60.54 7.88 17.70
CA GLY A 196 60.86 8.59 18.93
C GLY A 196 60.98 7.64 20.11
N TRP A 197 60.03 6.72 20.27
CA TRP A 197 60.09 5.66 21.26
C TRP A 197 61.30 4.74 21.06
N GLU A 198 61.62 4.35 19.83
CA GLU A 198 62.81 3.52 19.53
C GLU A 198 64.12 4.25 19.89
N LYS A 199 64.21 5.55 19.59
CA LYS A 199 65.32 6.42 19.98
C LYS A 199 65.45 6.57 21.51
N THR A 200 64.35 6.84 22.21
CA THR A 200 64.35 6.99 23.68
C THR A 200 64.62 5.66 24.38
N LEU A 201 64.15 4.53 23.83
CA LEU A 201 64.50 3.18 24.29
C LEU A 201 66.00 2.88 24.14
N GLN A 202 66.61 3.27 23.02
CA GLN A 202 68.07 3.22 22.86
C GLN A 202 68.78 4.11 23.90
N GLY A 203 68.19 5.25 24.25
CA GLY A 203 68.63 6.11 25.35
C GLY A 203 68.59 5.41 26.71
N PHE A 204 67.45 4.82 27.08
CA PHE A 204 67.29 4.05 28.33
C PHE A 204 68.34 2.93 28.45
N LEU A 205 68.55 2.15 27.39
CA LEU A 205 69.59 1.12 27.34
C LEU A 205 71.00 1.70 27.54
N SER A 206 71.31 2.81 26.86
CA SER A 206 72.61 3.51 27.00
C SER A 206 72.84 4.01 28.43
N CYS A 207 71.81 4.57 29.08
CA CYS A 207 71.85 4.96 30.50
C CYS A 207 72.07 3.75 31.41
N GLN A 208 71.39 2.63 31.14
CA GLN A 208 71.51 1.40 31.92
C GLN A 208 72.93 0.78 31.81
N GLU A 209 73.51 0.76 30.61
CA GLU A 209 74.90 0.32 30.40
C GLU A 209 75.91 1.23 31.12
N LEU A 210 75.79 2.55 30.96
CA LEU A 210 76.67 3.53 31.62
C LEU A 210 76.56 3.45 33.16
N GLY A 211 75.35 3.35 33.69
CA GLY A 211 75.10 3.25 35.13
C GLY A 211 75.65 1.94 35.71
N ASN A 212 75.41 0.80 35.06
CA ASN A 212 75.97 -0.48 35.48
C ASN A 212 77.50 -0.52 35.39
N SER A 213 78.07 0.03 34.31
CA SER A 213 79.53 0.16 34.16
C SER A 213 80.13 1.03 35.27
N PHE A 214 79.49 2.15 35.63
CA PHE A 214 79.92 2.99 36.75
C PHE A 214 79.85 2.25 38.10
N LEU A 215 78.73 1.57 38.37
CA LEU A 215 78.57 0.76 39.60
C LEU A 215 79.65 -0.33 39.68
N GLN A 216 80.03 -0.96 38.56
CA GLN A 216 81.15 -1.88 38.50
C GLN A 216 82.49 -1.19 38.79
N THR A 217 82.75 0.00 38.23
CA THR A 217 83.97 0.79 38.48
C THR A 217 84.10 1.19 39.96
N VAL A 218 83.02 1.68 40.59
CA VAL A 218 82.98 2.03 42.04
C VAL A 218 83.39 0.86 42.92
N ASN A 219 82.99 -0.37 42.58
CA ASN A 219 83.38 -1.57 43.33
C ASN A 219 84.86 -1.98 43.15
N THR A 220 85.60 -1.35 42.22
CA THR A 220 87.02 -1.66 41.95
C THR A 220 87.99 -0.55 42.36
N VAL A 221 87.57 0.71 42.37
CA VAL A 221 88.39 1.86 42.74
C VAL A 221 88.46 2.00 44.26
N SER A 222 89.64 1.74 44.84
CA SER A 222 89.82 1.68 46.30
C SER A 222 90.59 2.88 46.84
N GLY A 223 89.88 3.77 47.56
CA GLY A 223 90.46 4.96 48.21
C GLY A 223 89.86 6.30 47.79
N SER A 224 88.81 6.29 46.97
CA SER A 224 87.99 7.47 46.68
C SER A 224 87.24 7.99 47.93
N ALA A 225 86.74 9.23 47.87
CA ALA A 225 85.94 9.83 48.93
C ALA A 225 84.45 10.00 48.59
N LEU A 226 84.06 9.69 47.35
CA LEU A 226 82.76 10.02 46.77
C LEU A 226 81.76 8.86 46.93
N ASN A 227 80.66 9.06 47.64
CA ASN A 227 79.61 8.05 47.80
C ASN A 227 78.46 8.26 46.79
N LEU A 228 78.64 7.76 45.57
CA LEU A 228 77.73 8.01 44.43
C LEU A 228 76.90 6.78 44.03
N GLN A 229 77.13 5.64 44.69
CA GLN A 229 76.51 4.35 44.33
C GLN A 229 74.98 4.38 44.46
N SER A 230 74.47 4.97 45.54
CA SER A 230 73.03 5.11 45.76
C SER A 230 72.37 6.04 44.75
N VAL A 231 73.05 7.11 44.33
CA VAL A 231 72.50 8.12 43.41
C VAL A 231 72.29 7.54 42.02
N VAL A 232 73.28 6.79 41.52
CA VAL A 232 73.15 6.10 40.22
C VAL A 232 72.11 4.99 40.28
N GLN A 233 72.05 4.21 41.36
CA GLN A 233 71.01 3.19 41.51
C GLN A 233 69.59 3.81 41.58
N GLU A 234 69.38 4.87 42.37
CA GLU A 234 68.10 5.57 42.47
C GLU A 234 67.67 6.18 41.13
N THR A 235 68.62 6.71 40.37
CA THR A 235 68.38 7.26 39.02
C THR A 235 68.01 6.15 38.03
N LEU A 236 68.70 5.01 38.04
CA LEU A 236 68.35 3.84 37.22
C LEU A 236 66.96 3.29 37.58
N GLU A 237 66.63 3.21 38.87
CA GLU A 237 65.31 2.78 39.34
C GLU A 237 64.21 3.80 38.99
N ARG A 238 64.52 5.10 38.93
CA ARG A 238 63.60 6.16 38.44
C ARG A 238 63.36 6.01 36.94
N LEU A 239 64.42 5.90 36.15
CA LEU A 239 64.35 5.71 34.70
C LEU A 239 63.53 4.46 34.35
N GLY A 240 63.82 3.30 34.94
CA GLY A 240 63.08 2.05 34.69
C GLY A 240 61.59 2.12 35.03
N ARG A 241 61.18 2.94 36.01
CA ARG A 241 59.75 3.22 36.26
C ARG A 241 59.13 4.06 35.14
N THR A 242 59.81 5.14 34.72
CA THR A 242 59.31 5.99 33.62
C THR A 242 59.27 5.28 32.26
N GLU A 243 60.21 4.36 31.98
CA GLU A 243 60.19 3.49 30.79
C GLU A 243 58.90 2.65 30.76
N GLN A 244 58.55 2.01 31.88
CA GLN A 244 57.32 1.23 32.00
C GLN A 244 56.07 2.11 31.84
N GLU A 245 56.01 3.27 32.50
CA GLU A 245 54.86 4.19 32.41
C GLU A 245 54.61 4.68 30.98
N VAL A 246 55.66 5.04 30.24
CA VAL A 246 55.55 5.45 28.82
C VAL A 246 55.17 4.27 27.93
N ASN A 247 55.72 3.08 28.15
CA ASN A 247 55.32 1.88 27.41
C ASN A 247 53.85 1.49 27.66
N GLU A 248 53.34 1.68 28.88
CA GLU A 248 51.92 1.52 29.21
C GLU A 248 51.02 2.61 28.60
N MET A 249 51.53 3.84 28.43
CA MET A 249 50.82 4.90 27.68
C MET A 249 50.77 4.59 26.17
N ARG A 250 51.90 4.21 25.57
CA ARG A 250 51.99 3.75 24.17
C ARG A 250 51.05 2.57 23.91
N SER A 251 51.07 1.56 24.78
CA SER A 251 50.20 0.38 24.69
C SER A 251 48.71 0.76 24.73
N ARG A 252 48.30 1.65 25.63
CA ARG A 252 46.92 2.16 25.69
C ARG A 252 46.53 2.93 24.43
N ARG A 253 47.40 3.80 23.90
CA ARG A 253 47.12 4.58 22.69
C ARG A 253 47.00 3.68 21.45
N ILE A 254 47.83 2.63 21.34
CA ILE A 254 47.71 1.62 20.27
C ILE A 254 46.37 0.88 20.35
N ILE A 255 45.95 0.43 21.53
CA ILE A 255 44.66 -0.25 21.72
C ILE A 255 43.50 0.69 21.34
N GLN A 256 43.53 1.94 21.80
CA GLN A 256 42.49 2.94 21.49
C GLN A 256 42.34 3.19 19.98
N ILE A 257 43.46 3.32 19.25
CA ILE A 257 43.45 3.52 17.79
C ILE A 257 42.93 2.26 17.08
N GLN A 258 43.26 1.06 17.55
CA GLN A 258 42.75 -0.19 17.00
C GLN A 258 41.24 -0.34 17.22
N GLU A 259 40.74 -0.04 18.42
CA GLU A 259 39.30 -0.04 18.74
C GLU A 259 38.54 0.97 17.87
N GLN A 260 39.11 2.15 17.60
CA GLN A 260 38.54 3.14 16.68
C GLN A 260 38.52 2.63 15.23
N ARG A 261 39.62 2.10 14.69
CA ARG A 261 39.65 1.50 13.34
C ARG A 261 38.63 0.37 13.19
N ASP A 262 38.53 -0.51 14.18
CA ASP A 262 37.57 -1.62 14.18
C ASP A 262 36.12 -1.21 14.47
N TYR A 263 35.86 0.01 14.95
CA TYR A 263 34.52 0.61 14.97
C TYR A 263 34.15 1.17 13.60
N CYS A 264 35.07 1.89 12.95
CA CYS A 264 34.90 2.42 11.59
C CYS A 264 34.62 1.30 10.58
N ARG A 265 35.40 0.21 10.61
CA ARG A 265 35.22 -0.98 9.76
C ARG A 265 33.81 -1.58 9.88
N LYS A 266 33.38 -1.87 11.12
CA LYS A 266 32.04 -2.42 11.42
C LYS A 266 30.90 -1.47 11.06
N TYR A 267 31.15 -0.16 11.06
CA TYR A 267 30.19 0.82 10.59
C TYR A 267 30.02 0.76 9.07
N ARG A 268 31.13 0.73 8.31
CA ARG A 268 31.11 0.56 6.84
C ARG A 268 30.40 -0.73 6.42
N GLU A 269 30.84 -1.88 6.96
CA GLU A 269 30.21 -3.20 6.72
C GLU A 269 28.68 -3.17 6.90
N ARG A 270 28.21 -2.37 7.86
CA ARG A 270 26.79 -2.21 8.18
C ARG A 270 26.08 -1.18 7.29
N LEU A 271 26.78 -0.14 6.82
CA LEU A 271 26.29 0.82 5.84
C LEU A 271 26.05 0.16 4.48
N ASP A 272 27.06 -0.53 3.96
CA ASP A 272 27.00 -1.22 2.66
C ASP A 272 25.90 -2.28 2.64
N LYS A 273 25.79 -3.04 3.74
CA LYS A 273 24.68 -3.98 3.92
C LYS A 273 23.32 -3.28 3.94
N THR A 274 23.17 -2.15 4.63
CA THR A 274 21.89 -1.41 4.71
C THR A 274 21.52 -0.81 3.36
N LEU A 275 22.50 -0.30 2.60
CA LEU A 275 22.34 0.11 1.20
C LEU A 275 21.90 -1.09 0.34
N GLN A 276 22.59 -2.23 0.44
CA GLN A 276 22.27 -3.43 -0.34
C GLN A 276 20.87 -3.98 -0.01
N ASP A 277 20.46 -4.01 1.26
CA ASP A 277 19.11 -4.40 1.68
C ASP A 277 18.04 -3.42 1.11
N LEU A 278 18.30 -2.11 1.11
CA LEU A 278 17.44 -1.10 0.46
C LEU A 278 17.39 -1.23 -1.07
N HIS A 279 18.50 -1.61 -1.72
CA HIS A 279 18.57 -1.91 -3.14
C HIS A 279 17.74 -3.17 -3.47
N CYS A 280 17.89 -4.25 -2.71
CA CYS A 280 17.10 -5.48 -2.83
C CYS A 280 15.60 -5.23 -2.64
N VAL A 281 15.21 -4.45 -1.60
CA VAL A 281 13.81 -4.04 -1.39
C VAL A 281 13.33 -3.15 -2.54
N SER A 282 14.17 -2.29 -3.10
CA SER A 282 13.86 -1.62 -4.36
C SER A 282 13.57 -2.63 -5.47
N GLU A 283 14.51 -3.47 -5.91
CA GLU A 283 14.32 -4.36 -7.07
C GLU A 283 13.12 -5.32 -6.92
N MET A 284 12.84 -5.77 -5.69
CA MET A 284 11.64 -6.53 -5.36
C MET A 284 10.35 -5.74 -5.64
N LEU A 285 10.30 -4.46 -5.26
CA LEU A 285 9.16 -3.57 -5.56
C LEU A 285 9.01 -3.28 -7.07
N ASP A 286 10.07 -3.38 -7.88
CA ASP A 286 9.98 -3.19 -9.34
C ASP A 286 9.23 -4.37 -9.94
N SER A 287 9.71 -5.57 -9.57
CA SER A 287 9.16 -6.87 -9.93
C SER A 287 7.70 -7.02 -9.52
N CYS A 288 7.34 -6.54 -8.33
CA CYS A 288 5.94 -6.49 -7.87
C CYS A 288 5.04 -5.58 -8.72
N THR A 289 5.58 -4.52 -9.33
CA THR A 289 4.79 -3.62 -10.19
C THR A 289 4.63 -4.11 -11.63
N LEU A 290 5.29 -5.22 -12.03
CA LEU A 290 5.12 -5.82 -13.36
C LEU A 290 3.80 -6.60 -13.54
N MET A 291 2.98 -6.71 -12.50
CA MET A 291 1.71 -7.45 -12.55
C MET A 291 0.59 -6.68 -13.27
N ASP A 292 -0.42 -7.42 -13.73
CA ASP A 292 -1.69 -6.85 -14.16
C ASP A 292 -2.69 -6.78 -12.97
N LEU A 293 -3.27 -5.60 -12.78
CA LEU A 293 -4.17 -5.27 -11.67
C LEU A 293 -5.60 -5.84 -11.84
N GLY A 294 -5.97 -6.32 -13.03
CA GLY A 294 -7.28 -6.91 -13.30
C GLY A 294 -7.51 -8.28 -12.65
N SER A 295 -6.48 -8.90 -12.06
CA SER A 295 -6.59 -10.16 -11.30
C SER A 295 -6.81 -9.91 -9.80
N ASP A 296 -8.03 -10.15 -9.32
CA ASP A 296 -8.43 -10.11 -7.90
C ASP A 296 -7.53 -10.99 -7.02
N LEU A 297 -7.28 -12.23 -7.46
CA LEU A 297 -6.44 -13.21 -6.74
C LEU A 297 -4.96 -12.79 -6.65
N GLN A 298 -4.41 -12.16 -7.70
CA GLN A 298 -3.03 -11.67 -7.63
C GLN A 298 -2.93 -10.38 -6.80
N THR A 299 -3.89 -9.45 -6.97
CA THR A 299 -3.96 -8.19 -6.21
C THR A 299 -4.02 -8.46 -4.70
N SER A 300 -4.97 -9.29 -4.26
CA SER A 300 -5.14 -9.66 -2.86
C SER A 300 -3.91 -10.37 -2.29
N LYS A 301 -3.32 -11.31 -3.04
CA LYS A 301 -2.08 -12.01 -2.64
C LYS A 301 -0.85 -11.10 -2.58
N LEU A 302 -0.76 -10.05 -3.40
CA LEU A 302 0.32 -9.07 -3.26
C LEU A 302 0.08 -8.14 -2.07
N LEU A 303 -1.15 -7.67 -1.85
CA LEU A 303 -1.51 -6.85 -0.68
C LEU A 303 -1.25 -7.60 0.65
N GLU A 304 -1.53 -8.91 0.68
CA GLU A 304 -1.15 -9.79 1.79
C GLU A 304 0.37 -9.85 1.99
N ARG A 305 1.16 -9.97 0.91
CA ARG A 305 2.62 -9.94 1.00
C ARG A 305 3.18 -8.59 1.48
N PHE A 306 2.56 -7.48 1.10
CA PHE A 306 2.93 -6.16 1.63
C PHE A 306 2.67 -6.07 3.14
N SER A 307 1.52 -6.56 3.62
CA SER A 307 1.22 -6.55 5.06
C SER A 307 2.12 -7.51 5.86
N GLN A 308 2.51 -8.66 5.27
CA GLN A 308 3.51 -9.57 5.83
C GLN A 308 4.94 -8.97 5.83
N ALA A 309 5.32 -8.20 4.81
CA ALA A 309 6.65 -7.58 4.71
C ALA A 309 6.81 -6.30 5.54
N ARG A 310 5.70 -5.67 5.95
CA ARG A 310 5.63 -4.42 6.71
C ARG A 310 6.54 -4.34 7.96
N PRO A 311 6.73 -5.40 8.76
CA PRO A 311 7.70 -5.39 9.87
C PRO A 311 9.14 -5.23 9.40
N HIS A 312 9.53 -5.87 8.28
CA HIS A 312 10.87 -5.78 7.72
C HIS A 312 11.17 -4.39 7.14
N PHE A 313 10.18 -3.75 6.49
CA PHE A 313 10.31 -2.35 6.08
C PHE A 313 10.51 -1.42 7.30
N THR A 314 9.76 -1.66 8.38
CA THR A 314 9.92 -0.91 9.65
C THR A 314 11.28 -1.14 10.31
N GLN A 315 11.80 -2.36 10.24
CA GLN A 315 13.13 -2.73 10.73
C GLN A 315 14.23 -2.03 9.93
N LEU A 316 14.15 -2.04 8.59
CA LEU A 316 15.11 -1.37 7.71
C LEU A 316 15.08 0.16 7.89
N ASP A 317 13.90 0.74 8.17
CA ASP A 317 13.79 2.15 8.54
C ASP A 317 14.47 2.47 9.88
N ALA A 318 14.32 1.60 10.88
CA ALA A 318 15.01 1.73 12.17
C ALA A 318 16.54 1.53 12.05
N GLU A 319 16.98 0.73 11.07
CA GLU A 319 18.39 0.51 10.78
C GLU A 319 19.06 1.76 10.17
N VAL A 320 18.43 2.40 9.18
CA VAL A 320 18.88 3.71 8.66
C VAL A 320 18.93 4.77 9.77
N GLU A 321 17.91 4.81 10.62
CA GLU A 321 17.86 5.70 11.79
C GLU A 321 18.98 5.41 12.83
N PHE A 322 19.47 4.17 12.92
CA PHE A 322 20.63 3.80 13.74
C PHE A 322 21.95 4.21 13.08
N MET A 323 22.07 4.03 11.76
CA MET A 323 23.28 4.40 11.01
C MET A 323 23.54 5.90 11.00
N LEU A 324 22.48 6.73 10.93
CA LEU A 324 22.58 8.19 11.01
C LEU A 324 23.05 8.66 12.39
N LYS A 325 22.51 8.11 13.48
CA LYS A 325 22.92 8.47 14.87
C LYS A 325 24.32 7.96 15.21
N SER A 326 24.71 6.84 14.61
CA SER A 326 26.08 6.32 14.72
C SER A 326 27.07 7.21 13.94
N TRP A 327 26.69 7.79 12.80
CA TRP A 327 27.51 8.79 12.08
C TRP A 327 27.80 10.04 12.92
N GLU A 328 26.81 10.56 13.63
CA GLU A 328 26.98 11.71 14.55
C GLU A 328 28.06 11.44 15.61
N THR A 329 28.26 10.17 15.98
CA THR A 329 29.33 9.72 16.91
C THR A 329 30.66 9.47 16.20
N LEU A 330 30.62 9.13 14.90
CA LEU A 330 31.79 8.72 14.10
C LEU A 330 32.52 9.89 13.43
N ARG A 331 31.81 10.97 13.10
CA ARG A 331 32.38 12.16 12.41
C ARG A 331 33.66 12.68 13.08
N GLY A 332 33.62 12.87 14.40
CA GLY A 332 34.78 13.33 15.19
C GLY A 332 35.87 12.27 15.45
N VAL A 333 35.69 11.03 14.99
CA VAL A 333 36.70 9.96 15.04
C VAL A 333 37.38 9.79 13.68
N GLN A 334 36.65 9.96 12.58
CA GLN A 334 37.12 9.68 11.23
C GLN A 334 38.12 10.73 10.71
N GLU A 335 37.90 12.02 10.98
CA GLU A 335 38.76 13.14 10.51
C GLU A 335 40.23 13.04 11.00
N GLY A 336 40.52 12.20 12.01
CA GLY A 336 41.87 11.94 12.53
C GLY A 336 42.59 10.72 11.92
N LEU A 337 41.97 9.98 10.99
CA LEU A 337 42.45 8.66 10.53
C LEU A 337 42.79 8.56 9.03
N GLU A 338 42.60 9.61 8.23
CA GLU A 338 42.37 9.50 6.77
C GLU A 338 43.59 9.21 5.86
N GLU A 339 44.84 9.19 6.35
CA GLU A 339 46.04 9.07 5.49
C GLU A 339 47.08 8.00 5.97
N GLU A 340 46.71 6.71 6.01
CA GLU A 340 47.68 5.60 5.78
C GLU A 340 47.29 4.83 4.51
N GLU A 341 47.97 5.13 3.40
CA GLU A 341 47.93 4.32 2.17
C GLU A 341 48.76 3.03 2.34
N ASP A 342 48.11 1.95 2.79
CA ASP A 342 48.46 0.58 2.40
C ASP A 342 47.40 0.11 1.39
N GLU A 343 47.81 -0.38 0.22
CA GLU A 343 47.03 -0.31 -1.05
C GLU A 343 45.77 -1.21 -1.18
N GLU A 344 45.22 -1.80 -0.09
CA GLU A 344 44.20 -2.87 -0.18
C GLU A 344 42.91 -2.76 0.68
N GLU A 345 42.73 -1.84 1.65
CA GLU A 345 41.45 -1.70 2.42
C GLU A 345 40.70 -0.35 2.21
N GLU A 346 39.59 -0.41 1.47
CA GLU A 346 38.39 0.45 1.47
C GLU A 346 38.50 1.90 2.04
N GLY A 347 38.72 2.87 1.15
CA GLY A 347 38.79 4.33 1.45
C GLY A 347 37.52 4.94 2.07
N PRO A 348 37.63 6.11 2.74
CA PRO A 348 36.72 6.61 3.78
C PRO A 348 35.22 6.61 3.44
N VAL A 349 34.36 6.53 4.47
CA VAL A 349 32.90 6.71 4.30
C VAL A 349 32.62 8.21 4.15
N GLU A 350 31.97 8.61 3.07
CA GLU A 350 31.70 10.02 2.78
C GLU A 350 30.30 10.47 3.24
N GLU A 351 30.12 11.77 3.47
CA GLU A 351 28.79 12.33 3.72
C GLU A 351 27.87 12.22 2.48
N GLU A 352 28.44 12.00 1.29
CA GLU A 352 27.71 11.61 0.07
C GLU A 352 27.04 10.23 0.24
N ASP A 353 27.69 9.22 0.85
CA ASP A 353 27.12 7.87 1.04
C ASP A 353 25.86 7.90 1.92
N LEU A 354 25.85 8.75 2.95
CA LEU A 354 24.69 8.94 3.82
C LEU A 354 23.60 9.78 3.13
N SER A 355 23.99 10.68 2.24
CA SER A 355 23.09 11.36 1.33
C SER A 355 22.44 10.36 0.36
N GLU A 356 23.20 9.41 -0.21
CA GLU A 356 22.71 8.28 -1.01
C GLU A 356 21.74 7.40 -0.22
N LEU A 357 22.10 6.99 1.00
CA LEU A 357 21.26 6.19 1.90
C LEU A 357 19.89 6.84 2.15
N LEU A 358 19.87 8.14 2.44
CA LEU A 358 18.64 8.92 2.65
C LEU A 358 17.81 9.07 1.37
N LYS A 359 18.45 9.40 0.23
CA LYS A 359 17.80 9.46 -1.10
C LYS A 359 17.14 8.11 -1.43
N LEU A 360 17.83 6.99 -1.16
CA LEU A 360 17.37 5.64 -1.42
C LEU A 360 16.25 5.20 -0.47
N GLN A 361 16.35 5.51 0.82
CA GLN A 361 15.33 5.20 1.81
C GLN A 361 13.99 5.88 1.48
N GLU A 362 13.97 7.20 1.21
CA GLU A 362 12.71 7.88 0.87
C GLU A 362 12.18 7.42 -0.50
N LYS A 363 13.05 7.09 -1.46
CA LYS A 363 12.67 6.42 -2.72
C LYS A 363 11.97 5.08 -2.47
N VAL A 364 12.43 4.27 -1.51
CA VAL A 364 11.79 3.01 -1.09
C VAL A 364 10.47 3.27 -0.35
N LYS A 365 10.45 4.13 0.68
CA LYS A 365 9.23 4.53 1.42
C LYS A 365 8.12 5.00 0.47
N LYS A 366 8.46 5.84 -0.51
CA LYS A 366 7.54 6.34 -1.54
C LYS A 366 6.99 5.23 -2.41
N LYS A 367 7.83 4.31 -2.92
CA LYS A 367 7.39 3.14 -3.70
C LYS A 367 6.42 2.24 -2.92
N ILE A 368 6.70 1.99 -1.64
CA ILE A 368 5.85 1.15 -0.77
C ILE A 368 4.46 1.79 -0.65
N ARG A 369 4.39 3.03 -0.16
CA ARG A 369 3.13 3.78 0.03
C ARG A 369 2.30 3.90 -1.26
N GLN A 370 2.97 4.12 -2.41
CA GLN A 370 2.31 4.22 -3.71
C GLN A 370 1.78 2.85 -4.18
N SER A 371 2.52 1.77 -3.97
CA SER A 371 2.10 0.42 -4.32
C SER A 371 0.92 -0.04 -3.45
N GLU A 372 0.99 0.14 -2.13
CA GLU A 372 -0.13 -0.12 -1.20
C GLU A 372 -1.39 0.63 -1.66
N SER A 373 -1.31 1.94 -1.91
CA SER A 373 -2.48 2.73 -2.31
C SER A 373 -3.08 2.33 -3.68
N ILE A 374 -2.26 1.87 -4.62
CA ILE A 374 -2.74 1.32 -5.90
C ILE A 374 -3.43 -0.03 -5.68
N LEU A 375 -2.87 -0.91 -4.85
CA LEU A 375 -3.44 -2.23 -4.54
C LEU A 375 -4.74 -2.12 -3.74
N ASP A 376 -4.84 -1.20 -2.78
CA ASP A 376 -6.07 -0.94 -2.02
C ASP A 376 -7.23 -0.46 -2.91
N ARG A 377 -6.95 0.46 -3.84
CA ARG A 377 -7.94 0.92 -4.85
C ARG A 377 -8.34 -0.22 -5.78
N THR A 378 -7.39 -1.08 -6.17
CA THR A 378 -7.62 -2.24 -7.03
C THR A 378 -8.47 -3.31 -6.34
N SER A 379 -8.17 -3.61 -5.07
CA SER A 379 -9.00 -4.46 -4.21
C SER A 379 -10.43 -3.93 -4.07
N SER A 380 -10.55 -2.61 -3.85
CA SER A 380 -11.86 -1.92 -3.80
C SER A 380 -12.62 -2.00 -5.13
N PHE A 381 -11.92 -1.94 -6.27
CA PHE A 381 -12.50 -2.12 -7.60
C PHE A 381 -13.04 -3.54 -7.79
N HIS A 382 -12.28 -4.57 -7.41
CA HIS A 382 -12.72 -5.97 -7.52
C HIS A 382 -13.91 -6.28 -6.60
N LEU A 383 -13.89 -5.77 -5.37
CA LEU A 383 -15.02 -5.87 -4.44
C LEU A 383 -16.29 -5.22 -5.01
N THR A 384 -16.19 -3.99 -5.50
CA THR A 384 -17.32 -3.25 -6.12
C THR A 384 -17.84 -3.97 -7.37
N SER A 385 -16.92 -4.48 -8.21
CA SER A 385 -17.25 -5.29 -9.39
C SER A 385 -18.04 -6.54 -9.02
N ARG A 386 -17.60 -7.26 -7.99
CA ARG A 386 -18.23 -8.49 -7.50
C ARG A 386 -19.59 -8.23 -6.85
N GLN A 387 -19.75 -7.11 -6.14
CA GLN A 387 -21.05 -6.67 -5.63
C GLN A 387 -22.04 -6.38 -6.77
N LEU A 388 -21.58 -5.73 -7.85
CA LEU A 388 -22.39 -5.46 -9.04
C LEU A 388 -22.77 -6.76 -9.79
N GLU A 389 -21.83 -7.68 -9.97
CA GLU A 389 -22.07 -9.00 -10.55
C GLU A 389 -23.13 -9.80 -9.77
N VAL A 390 -22.99 -9.86 -8.43
CA VAL A 390 -23.94 -10.55 -7.55
C VAL A 390 -25.32 -9.90 -7.57
N LEU A 391 -25.40 -8.56 -7.54
CA LEU A 391 -26.68 -7.83 -7.58
C LEU A 391 -27.43 -8.05 -8.90
N ILE A 392 -26.72 -8.09 -10.03
CA ILE A 392 -27.33 -8.40 -11.33
C ILE A 392 -27.78 -9.88 -11.39
N GLN A 393 -27.03 -10.79 -10.77
CA GLN A 393 -27.40 -12.22 -10.69
C GLN A 393 -28.63 -12.45 -9.80
N THR A 394 -28.71 -11.86 -8.61
CA THR A 394 -29.90 -12.02 -7.73
C THR A 394 -31.16 -11.41 -8.33
N LEU A 395 -31.03 -10.36 -9.14
CA LEU A 395 -32.14 -9.72 -9.87
C LEU A 395 -32.43 -10.36 -11.23
N THR A 396 -31.78 -11.49 -11.58
CA THR A 396 -32.03 -12.21 -12.82
C THR A 396 -33.40 -12.89 -12.79
N GLY A 397 -34.35 -12.33 -13.54
CA GLY A 397 -35.75 -12.77 -13.60
C GLY A 397 -36.72 -11.68 -13.13
N SER A 398 -36.25 -10.75 -12.29
CA SER A 398 -36.96 -9.53 -11.92
C SER A 398 -36.85 -8.45 -13.01
N CYS A 399 -37.55 -7.33 -12.80
CA CYS A 399 -37.30 -6.05 -13.47
C CYS A 399 -36.46 -5.08 -12.60
N GLY A 400 -36.24 -5.45 -11.34
CA GLY A 400 -35.66 -4.60 -10.30
C GLY A 400 -36.62 -3.53 -9.77
N SER A 401 -36.41 -3.07 -8.54
CA SER A 401 -36.99 -1.84 -8.01
C SER A 401 -36.24 -0.61 -8.54
N SER A 402 -36.81 0.58 -8.37
CA SER A 402 -36.11 1.84 -8.72
C SER A 402 -34.84 2.05 -7.86
N GLU A 403 -34.83 1.53 -6.64
CA GLU A 403 -33.69 1.61 -5.71
C GLU A 403 -32.57 0.64 -6.15
N GLU A 404 -32.93 -0.58 -6.54
CA GLU A 404 -32.02 -1.59 -7.08
C GLU A 404 -31.38 -1.14 -8.41
N GLN A 405 -32.16 -0.50 -9.29
CA GLN A 405 -31.65 0.10 -10.53
C GLN A 405 -30.66 1.24 -10.25
N GLN A 406 -30.94 2.08 -9.24
CA GLN A 406 -30.02 3.12 -8.78
C GLN A 406 -28.74 2.53 -8.14
N GLN A 407 -28.86 1.43 -7.40
CA GLN A 407 -27.73 0.72 -6.79
C GLN A 407 -26.81 0.06 -7.85
N ILE A 408 -27.38 -0.57 -8.88
CA ILE A 408 -26.64 -1.06 -10.05
C ILE A 408 -25.88 0.10 -10.73
N GLN A 409 -26.54 1.26 -10.88
CA GLN A 409 -25.90 2.42 -11.52
C GLN A 409 -24.82 3.06 -10.63
N SER A 410 -25.00 3.09 -9.31
CA SER A 410 -24.01 3.67 -8.38
C SER A 410 -22.77 2.78 -8.24
N LEU A 411 -22.94 1.46 -8.07
CA LEU A 411 -21.83 0.50 -8.04
C LEU A 411 -20.99 0.55 -9.33
N PHE A 412 -21.63 0.61 -10.50
CA PHE A 412 -20.91 0.77 -11.76
C PHE A 412 -20.15 2.11 -11.86
N LYS A 413 -20.75 3.20 -11.39
CA LYS A 413 -20.07 4.51 -11.32
C LYS A 413 -18.85 4.44 -10.40
N THR A 414 -18.97 3.84 -9.22
CA THR A 414 -17.86 3.64 -8.26
C THR A 414 -16.74 2.78 -8.85
N ALA A 415 -17.07 1.69 -9.56
CA ALA A 415 -16.07 0.90 -10.27
C ALA A 415 -15.38 1.71 -11.38
N SER A 416 -16.13 2.54 -12.11
CA SER A 416 -15.58 3.43 -13.15
C SER A 416 -14.63 4.49 -12.58
N THR A 417 -14.98 5.13 -11.45
CA THR A 417 -14.11 6.11 -10.79
C THR A 417 -12.88 5.43 -10.23
N LEU A 418 -13.01 4.29 -9.53
CA LEU A 418 -11.86 3.52 -9.03
C LEU A 418 -10.90 3.14 -10.17
N LYS A 419 -11.41 2.69 -11.32
CA LYS A 419 -10.59 2.40 -12.51
C LYS A 419 -9.82 3.64 -13.02
N SER A 420 -10.45 4.82 -13.00
CA SER A 420 -9.80 6.09 -13.33
C SER A 420 -8.75 6.49 -12.29
N ASP A 421 -9.05 6.31 -11.01
CA ASP A 421 -8.19 6.66 -9.87
C ASP A 421 -6.99 5.71 -9.73
N ILE A 422 -7.09 4.48 -10.26
CA ILE A 422 -5.98 3.54 -10.44
C ILE A 422 -5.11 4.00 -11.61
N CYS A 423 -5.69 4.18 -12.81
CA CYS A 423 -4.92 4.58 -13.99
C CYS A 423 -4.23 5.94 -13.84
N THR A 424 -4.82 6.91 -13.14
CA THR A 424 -4.17 8.20 -12.85
C THR A 424 -3.04 8.07 -11.83
N SER A 425 -3.17 7.23 -10.79
CA SER A 425 -2.06 6.89 -9.89
C SER A 425 -0.90 6.21 -10.63
N VAL A 426 -1.18 5.20 -11.45
CA VAL A 426 -0.15 4.50 -12.26
C VAL A 426 0.51 5.47 -13.25
N SER A 427 -0.28 6.26 -13.98
CA SER A 427 0.25 7.21 -14.97
C SER A 427 1.11 8.30 -14.33
N SER A 428 0.66 8.90 -13.21
CA SER A 428 1.41 9.95 -12.52
C SER A 428 2.70 9.46 -11.89
N THR A 429 2.77 8.19 -11.47
CA THR A 429 3.99 7.58 -10.95
C THR A 429 4.95 7.16 -12.06
N ALA A 430 4.44 6.67 -13.20
CA ALA A 430 5.23 6.41 -14.41
C ALA A 430 5.78 7.69 -15.08
N SER A 431 5.06 8.82 -15.02
CA SER A 431 5.44 10.07 -15.70
C SER A 431 6.44 10.96 -14.93
N THR A 432 6.82 10.59 -13.69
CA THR A 432 7.89 11.31 -12.97
C THR A 432 9.28 10.89 -13.46
N ALA A 433 10.30 11.71 -13.23
CA ALA A 433 11.70 11.40 -13.59
C ALA A 433 12.30 10.17 -12.86
N THR A 434 11.55 9.56 -11.93
CA THR A 434 11.85 8.29 -11.26
C THR A 434 10.97 7.12 -11.76
N GLY A 435 10.33 7.27 -12.94
CA GLY A 435 9.31 6.39 -13.52
C GLY A 435 9.55 4.89 -13.30
N TRP A 436 8.84 4.34 -12.32
CA TRP A 436 9.14 3.06 -11.70
C TRP A 436 8.01 2.05 -11.82
N THR A 437 6.83 2.44 -11.35
CA THR A 437 5.62 1.63 -11.31
C THR A 437 5.16 1.28 -12.72
N ARG A 438 5.11 -0.01 -13.03
CA ARG A 438 4.81 -0.51 -14.38
C ARG A 438 3.52 -1.34 -14.44
N PHE A 439 2.61 -1.10 -13.49
CA PHE A 439 1.38 -1.86 -13.31
C PHE A 439 0.52 -1.86 -14.58
N HIS A 440 0.16 -3.05 -15.05
CA HIS A 440 -0.71 -3.21 -16.21
C HIS A 440 -2.18 -3.09 -15.81
N GLY A 441 -2.95 -2.35 -16.61
CA GLY A 441 -4.38 -2.08 -16.36
C GLY A 441 -5.31 -2.66 -17.42
N ASP A 442 -4.79 -3.45 -18.36
CA ASP A 442 -5.50 -3.85 -19.58
C ASP A 442 -6.65 -4.82 -19.27
N GLN A 443 -6.46 -5.78 -18.36
CA GLN A 443 -7.56 -6.64 -17.91
C GLN A 443 -8.53 -5.89 -17.00
N LEU A 444 -8.11 -4.81 -16.34
CA LEU A 444 -8.96 -3.98 -15.47
C LEU A 444 -9.93 -3.13 -16.32
N GLU A 445 -9.46 -2.59 -17.46
CA GLU A 445 -10.31 -2.02 -18.51
C GLU A 445 -11.25 -3.08 -19.11
N ALA A 446 -10.74 -4.24 -19.52
CA ALA A 446 -11.56 -5.31 -20.08
C ALA A 446 -12.65 -5.80 -19.10
N ARG A 447 -12.35 -5.85 -17.80
CA ARG A 447 -13.30 -6.17 -16.73
C ARG A 447 -14.37 -5.07 -16.59
N LEU A 448 -14.01 -3.79 -16.66
CA LEU A 448 -14.98 -2.69 -16.65
C LEU A 448 -15.91 -2.73 -17.88
N VAL A 449 -15.37 -2.99 -19.07
CA VAL A 449 -16.17 -3.17 -20.31
C VAL A 449 -17.12 -4.37 -20.19
N SER A 450 -16.65 -5.49 -19.61
CA SER A 450 -17.50 -6.65 -19.34
C SER A 450 -18.63 -6.35 -18.35
N LEU A 451 -18.37 -5.54 -17.32
CA LEU A 451 -19.39 -5.09 -16.37
C LEU A 451 -20.40 -4.15 -17.01
N ASP A 452 -19.99 -3.29 -17.95
CA ASP A 452 -20.94 -2.44 -18.66
C ASP A 452 -21.81 -3.24 -19.63
N ALA A 453 -21.22 -4.18 -20.38
CA ALA A 453 -21.96 -5.10 -21.23
C ALA A 453 -23.00 -5.90 -20.42
N LEU A 454 -22.62 -6.40 -19.23
CA LEU A 454 -23.52 -7.07 -18.30
C LEU A 454 -24.64 -6.14 -17.83
N ARG A 455 -24.31 -4.94 -17.32
CA ARG A 455 -25.25 -3.90 -16.89
C ARG A 455 -26.26 -3.52 -17.97
N ALA A 456 -25.78 -3.22 -19.18
CA ALA A 456 -26.60 -2.83 -20.31
C ALA A 456 -27.51 -3.98 -20.80
N SER A 457 -27.01 -5.23 -20.76
CA SER A 457 -27.82 -6.41 -21.09
C SER A 457 -28.94 -6.63 -20.07
N TRP A 458 -28.66 -6.49 -18.78
CA TRP A 458 -29.66 -6.60 -17.70
C TRP A 458 -30.70 -5.47 -17.80
N LEU A 459 -30.27 -4.22 -18.00
CA LEU A 459 -31.20 -3.07 -18.10
C LEU A 459 -32.15 -3.23 -19.30
N LYS A 460 -31.62 -3.61 -20.46
CA LYS A 460 -32.41 -3.90 -21.67
C LYS A 460 -33.40 -5.03 -21.45
N GLU A 461 -33.02 -6.07 -20.70
CA GLU A 461 -33.88 -7.20 -20.37
C GLU A 461 -34.95 -6.86 -19.34
N ALA A 462 -34.60 -6.05 -18.33
CA ALA A 462 -35.54 -5.54 -17.32
C ALA A 462 -36.64 -4.70 -17.97
N SER A 463 -36.29 -3.72 -18.80
CA SER A 463 -37.28 -2.93 -19.56
C SER A 463 -38.11 -3.79 -20.51
N ARG A 464 -37.53 -4.84 -21.12
CA ARG A 464 -38.27 -5.80 -21.96
C ARG A 464 -39.31 -6.59 -21.16
N ARG A 465 -39.01 -6.95 -19.91
CA ARG A 465 -39.94 -7.64 -19.01
C ARG A 465 -41.01 -6.71 -18.45
N GLU A 466 -40.65 -5.50 -18.03
CA GLU A 466 -41.59 -4.49 -17.56
C GLU A 466 -42.65 -4.18 -18.63
N GLU A 467 -42.22 -3.94 -19.87
CA GLU A 467 -43.10 -3.65 -21.00
C GLU A 467 -43.91 -4.88 -21.47
N LYS A 468 -43.42 -6.11 -21.25
CA LYS A 468 -44.24 -7.34 -21.39
C LYS A 468 -45.34 -7.42 -20.32
N LEU A 469 -44.99 -7.22 -19.05
CA LEU A 469 -45.94 -7.22 -17.92
C LEU A 469 -46.98 -6.10 -18.05
N ARG A 470 -46.59 -4.93 -18.56
CA ARG A 470 -47.48 -3.81 -18.88
C ARG A 470 -48.53 -4.22 -19.93
N ARG A 471 -48.11 -4.87 -21.02
CA ARG A 471 -49.03 -5.37 -22.06
C ARG A 471 -49.94 -6.49 -21.56
N GLU A 472 -49.42 -7.44 -20.78
CA GLU A 472 -50.21 -8.50 -20.13
C GLU A 472 -51.29 -7.94 -19.19
N ARG A 473 -50.94 -6.90 -18.42
CA ARG A 473 -51.89 -6.20 -17.56
C ARG A 473 -52.98 -5.50 -18.37
N LEU A 474 -52.62 -4.73 -19.39
CA LEU A 474 -53.59 -4.03 -20.25
C LEU A 474 -54.55 -5.02 -20.93
N LEU A 475 -54.04 -6.15 -21.41
CA LEU A 475 -54.85 -7.20 -22.03
C LEU A 475 -55.84 -7.83 -21.03
N ARG A 476 -55.43 -8.03 -19.77
CA ARG A 476 -56.33 -8.50 -18.69
C ARG A 476 -57.43 -7.48 -18.38
N GLU A 477 -57.09 -6.19 -18.36
CA GLU A 477 -58.04 -5.09 -18.15
C GLU A 477 -59.03 -5.00 -19.33
N ASP A 478 -58.57 -5.14 -20.58
CA ASP A 478 -59.41 -5.22 -21.80
C ASP A 478 -60.44 -6.38 -21.72
N ILE A 479 -59.98 -7.58 -21.35
CA ILE A 479 -60.82 -8.79 -21.26
C ILE A 479 -61.83 -8.67 -20.11
N GLY A 480 -61.44 -8.06 -18.98
CA GLY A 480 -62.34 -7.70 -17.90
C GLY A 480 -63.48 -6.78 -18.36
N GLN A 481 -63.15 -5.71 -19.10
CA GLN A 481 -64.17 -4.81 -19.67
C GLN A 481 -65.10 -5.51 -20.65
N LEU A 482 -64.58 -6.42 -21.50
CA LEU A 482 -65.40 -7.20 -22.42
C LEU A 482 -66.37 -8.14 -21.69
N ARG A 483 -65.92 -8.79 -20.62
CA ARG A 483 -66.75 -9.68 -19.78
C ARG A 483 -67.93 -8.93 -19.14
N GLU A 484 -67.70 -7.75 -18.57
CA GLU A 484 -68.79 -6.95 -17.97
C GLU A 484 -69.71 -6.35 -19.04
N SER A 485 -69.16 -5.91 -20.19
CA SER A 485 -69.95 -5.46 -21.34
C SER A 485 -70.90 -6.55 -21.85
N PHE A 486 -70.41 -7.79 -21.94
CA PHE A 486 -71.20 -8.95 -22.34
C PHE A 486 -72.27 -9.33 -21.31
N LYS A 487 -71.93 -9.35 -20.01
CA LYS A 487 -72.91 -9.61 -18.93
C LYS A 487 -74.11 -8.66 -18.99
N GLU A 488 -73.86 -7.36 -19.14
CA GLU A 488 -74.93 -6.37 -19.22
C GLU A 488 -75.72 -6.49 -20.54
N LEU A 489 -75.07 -6.83 -21.67
CA LEU A 489 -75.77 -7.13 -22.93
C LEU A 489 -76.70 -8.37 -22.79
N LYS A 490 -76.19 -9.47 -22.21
CA LYS A 490 -76.94 -10.71 -21.92
C LYS A 490 -78.15 -10.42 -21.01
N LYS A 491 -77.95 -9.67 -19.93
CA LYS A 491 -79.01 -9.23 -19.00
C LYS A 491 -80.07 -8.37 -19.70
N ARG A 492 -79.67 -7.39 -20.53
CA ARG A 492 -80.61 -6.56 -21.29
C ARG A 492 -81.42 -7.36 -22.31
N PHE A 493 -80.79 -8.27 -23.05
CA PHE A 493 -81.49 -9.16 -23.98
C PHE A 493 -82.48 -10.10 -23.26
N SER A 494 -82.07 -10.73 -22.15
CA SER A 494 -82.97 -11.58 -21.36
C SER A 494 -84.20 -10.81 -20.86
N ASN A 495 -84.00 -9.58 -20.37
CA ASN A 495 -85.09 -8.69 -19.97
C ASN A 495 -86.00 -8.32 -21.16
N LEU A 496 -85.43 -8.05 -22.33
CA LEU A 496 -86.19 -7.75 -23.55
C LEU A 496 -87.06 -8.94 -23.99
N ARG A 497 -86.47 -10.15 -24.06
CA ARG A 497 -87.16 -11.40 -24.40
C ARG A 497 -88.29 -11.68 -23.40
N PHE A 498 -88.01 -11.60 -22.09
CA PHE A 498 -89.01 -11.80 -21.04
C PHE A 498 -90.16 -10.79 -21.09
N ASN A 499 -89.87 -9.49 -21.27
CA ASN A 499 -90.90 -8.45 -21.35
C ASN A 499 -91.83 -8.60 -22.57
N TYR A 500 -91.34 -9.17 -23.68
CA TYR A 500 -92.19 -9.53 -24.82
C TYR A 500 -93.05 -10.77 -24.50
N LEU A 501 -92.44 -11.85 -24.02
CA LEU A 501 -93.14 -13.10 -23.68
C LEU A 501 -94.22 -12.91 -22.60
N LYS A 502 -94.05 -11.92 -21.69
CA LYS A 502 -95.05 -11.58 -20.66
C LYS A 502 -96.34 -10.95 -21.22
N ARG A 503 -96.35 -10.44 -22.45
CA ARG A 503 -97.56 -9.86 -23.08
C ARG A 503 -98.46 -10.98 -23.63
N ASN A 504 -99.76 -10.89 -23.35
CA ASN A 504 -100.78 -11.84 -23.83
C ASN A 504 -100.81 -11.90 -25.37
N ASP A 505 -100.84 -13.09 -25.96
CA ASP A 505 -100.85 -13.28 -27.41
C ASP A 505 -101.99 -12.57 -28.14
N ARG A 506 -103.15 -12.39 -27.50
CA ARG A 506 -104.28 -11.63 -28.08
C ARG A 506 -104.01 -10.13 -28.22
N THR A 507 -102.91 -9.60 -27.71
CA THR A 507 -102.49 -8.20 -27.91
C THR A 507 -101.17 -8.05 -28.68
N ARG A 508 -100.58 -9.16 -29.18
CA ARG A 508 -99.36 -9.16 -30.00
C ARG A 508 -99.66 -8.92 -31.48
N ASN A 509 -100.06 -7.70 -31.83
CA ASN A 509 -100.24 -7.31 -33.23
C ASN A 509 -98.92 -7.27 -34.02
N THR A 510 -99.02 -7.28 -35.35
CA THR A 510 -97.88 -7.25 -36.28
C THR A 510 -96.91 -6.08 -36.02
N LYS A 511 -97.41 -4.91 -35.62
CA LYS A 511 -96.57 -3.74 -35.31
C LYS A 511 -95.68 -3.96 -34.07
N ALA A 512 -96.21 -4.62 -33.03
CA ALA A 512 -95.46 -4.95 -31.83
C ALA A 512 -94.38 -6.02 -32.11
N ALA A 513 -94.70 -7.04 -32.93
CA ALA A 513 -93.74 -8.07 -33.33
C ALA A 513 -92.61 -7.49 -34.19
N ARG A 514 -92.92 -6.67 -35.20
CA ARG A 514 -91.91 -5.98 -36.04
C ARG A 514 -91.01 -5.04 -35.22
N ASN A 515 -91.55 -4.29 -34.26
CA ASN A 515 -90.73 -3.43 -33.40
C ASN A 515 -89.80 -4.22 -32.46
N GLN A 516 -90.28 -5.37 -31.94
CA GLN A 516 -89.45 -6.27 -31.15
C GLN A 516 -88.31 -6.87 -32.00
N LEU A 517 -88.59 -7.26 -33.24
CA LEU A 517 -87.60 -7.80 -34.18
C LEU A 517 -86.45 -6.81 -34.43
N GLN A 518 -86.78 -5.54 -34.73
CA GLN A 518 -85.80 -4.45 -34.86
C GLN A 518 -84.93 -4.23 -33.61
N GLN A 519 -85.50 -4.43 -32.42
CA GLN A 519 -84.71 -4.36 -31.19
C GLN A 519 -83.77 -5.56 -31.06
N VAL A 520 -84.20 -6.76 -31.44
CA VAL A 520 -83.37 -7.98 -31.42
C VAL A 520 -82.20 -7.88 -32.42
N GLU A 521 -82.43 -7.38 -33.63
CA GLU A 521 -81.39 -7.06 -34.62
C GLU A 521 -80.32 -6.13 -34.03
N LEU A 522 -80.72 -5.06 -33.34
CA LEU A 522 -79.80 -4.14 -32.64
C LEU A 522 -79.07 -4.78 -31.44
N TYR A 523 -79.57 -5.87 -30.85
CA TYR A 523 -78.82 -6.67 -29.87
C TYR A 523 -77.83 -7.62 -30.54
N GLU A 524 -78.15 -8.14 -31.72
CA GLU A 524 -77.25 -8.95 -32.54
C GLU A 524 -76.04 -8.13 -33.03
N GLU A 525 -76.26 -6.92 -33.58
CA GLU A 525 -75.18 -6.00 -33.96
C GLU A 525 -74.19 -5.74 -32.80
N LYS A 526 -74.72 -5.48 -31.61
CA LYS A 526 -73.92 -5.24 -30.40
C LYS A 526 -73.16 -6.49 -29.96
N LEU A 527 -73.73 -7.67 -30.14
CA LEU A 527 -73.07 -8.94 -29.85
C LEU A 527 -71.91 -9.19 -30.82
N GLN A 528 -72.10 -8.94 -32.12
CA GLN A 528 -71.03 -9.06 -33.12
C GLN A 528 -69.94 -7.99 -32.93
N ALA A 529 -70.29 -6.76 -32.52
CA ALA A 529 -69.33 -5.72 -32.17
C ALA A 529 -68.45 -6.13 -30.97
N LEU A 530 -69.03 -6.72 -29.91
CA LEU A 530 -68.25 -7.30 -28.81
C LEU A 530 -67.39 -8.49 -29.28
N ARG A 531 -67.90 -9.34 -30.17
CA ARG A 531 -67.15 -10.49 -30.73
C ARG A 531 -65.92 -10.04 -31.51
N LYS A 532 -66.05 -9.00 -32.32
CA LYS A 532 -64.93 -8.41 -33.09
C LYS A 532 -63.85 -7.86 -32.15
N ARG A 533 -64.24 -7.24 -31.03
CA ARG A 533 -63.29 -6.82 -29.98
C ARG A 533 -62.62 -8.02 -29.28
N LEU A 534 -63.38 -9.07 -28.97
CA LEU A 534 -62.84 -10.29 -28.35
C LEU A 534 -61.82 -10.98 -29.25
N GLY A 535 -62.12 -11.18 -30.54
CA GLY A 535 -61.16 -11.73 -31.50
C GLY A 535 -59.89 -10.88 -31.63
N GLY A 536 -60.01 -9.55 -31.50
CA GLY A 536 -58.87 -8.65 -31.35
C GLY A 536 -58.01 -9.00 -30.13
N ALA A 537 -58.62 -9.14 -28.95
CA ALA A 537 -57.93 -9.55 -27.73
C ALA A 537 -57.29 -10.96 -27.85
N THR A 538 -57.97 -11.93 -28.45
CA THR A 538 -57.43 -13.27 -28.73
C THR A 538 -56.19 -13.22 -29.64
N SER A 539 -56.23 -12.39 -30.70
CA SER A 539 -55.09 -12.23 -31.61
C SER A 539 -53.87 -11.63 -30.90
N ARG A 540 -54.10 -10.65 -30.01
CA ARG A 540 -53.06 -10.04 -29.17
C ARG A 540 -52.49 -11.04 -28.16
N LEU A 541 -53.31 -11.88 -27.54
CA LEU A 541 -52.86 -12.90 -26.61
C LEU A 541 -51.82 -13.84 -27.25
N GLY A 542 -52.14 -14.42 -28.41
CA GLY A 542 -51.24 -15.34 -29.14
C GLY A 542 -49.96 -14.70 -29.71
N SER A 543 -49.92 -13.37 -29.89
CA SER A 543 -48.73 -12.64 -30.35
C SER A 543 -47.89 -12.01 -29.24
N GLU A 544 -48.52 -11.42 -28.23
CA GLU A 544 -47.86 -10.64 -27.17
C GLU A 544 -47.46 -11.50 -25.95
N VAL A 545 -48.18 -12.60 -25.68
CA VAL A 545 -48.12 -13.33 -24.40
C VAL A 545 -47.96 -14.84 -24.63
N ARG A 546 -46.71 -15.31 -24.76
CA ARG A 546 -46.42 -16.69 -25.19
C ARG A 546 -46.23 -17.75 -24.09
N ASP A 547 -46.00 -17.37 -22.83
CA ASP A 547 -45.88 -18.35 -21.74
C ASP A 547 -46.13 -17.72 -20.35
N GLY A 548 -46.57 -18.56 -19.40
CA GLY A 548 -46.89 -18.24 -18.01
C GLY A 548 -48.30 -18.68 -17.58
N GLY A 549 -48.47 -19.10 -16.32
CA GLY A 549 -49.79 -19.49 -15.77
C GLY A 549 -50.82 -18.35 -15.82
N VAL A 550 -50.35 -17.13 -15.57
CA VAL A 550 -51.10 -15.86 -15.69
C VAL A 550 -51.61 -15.63 -17.12
N ALA A 551 -50.94 -16.18 -18.15
CA ALA A 551 -51.43 -16.16 -19.53
C ALA A 551 -52.56 -17.18 -19.74
N ARG A 552 -52.43 -18.40 -19.21
CA ARG A 552 -53.46 -19.46 -19.29
C ARG A 552 -54.78 -19.02 -18.65
N GLU A 553 -54.75 -18.41 -17.46
CA GLU A 553 -55.93 -17.79 -16.85
C GLU A 553 -56.65 -16.80 -17.78
N THR A 554 -55.89 -16.07 -18.58
CA THR A 554 -56.38 -15.06 -19.53
C THR A 554 -56.97 -15.72 -20.77
N GLU A 555 -56.35 -16.81 -21.24
CA GLU A 555 -56.81 -17.66 -22.32
C GLU A 555 -58.11 -18.38 -21.97
N ASP A 556 -58.19 -19.00 -20.79
CA ASP A 556 -59.39 -19.63 -20.24
C ASP A 556 -60.54 -18.63 -20.10
N ALA A 557 -60.26 -17.41 -19.64
CA ALA A 557 -61.26 -16.34 -19.55
C ALA A 557 -61.76 -15.88 -20.93
N VAL A 558 -60.90 -15.84 -21.95
CA VAL A 558 -61.28 -15.56 -23.35
C VAL A 558 -62.11 -16.69 -23.94
N ASN A 559 -61.70 -17.94 -23.73
CA ASN A 559 -62.39 -19.13 -24.23
C ASN A 559 -63.78 -19.27 -23.62
N GLU A 560 -63.92 -19.09 -22.29
CA GLU A 560 -65.22 -19.11 -21.61
C GLU A 560 -66.11 -17.94 -22.05
N LEU A 561 -65.56 -16.74 -22.24
CA LEU A 561 -66.34 -15.61 -22.75
C LEU A 561 -66.82 -15.87 -24.19
N GLN A 562 -65.96 -16.38 -25.07
CA GLN A 562 -66.31 -16.76 -26.44
C GLN A 562 -67.41 -17.84 -26.46
N ARG A 563 -67.33 -18.84 -25.56
CA ARG A 563 -68.34 -19.88 -25.38
C ARG A 563 -69.69 -19.28 -24.95
N GLN A 564 -69.71 -18.43 -23.93
CA GLN A 564 -70.93 -17.74 -23.47
C GLN A 564 -71.53 -16.81 -24.53
N MET A 565 -70.71 -16.16 -25.36
CA MET A 565 -71.18 -15.34 -26.48
C MET A 565 -71.87 -16.18 -27.56
N GLY A 566 -71.34 -17.36 -27.87
CA GLY A 566 -71.98 -18.32 -28.77
C GLY A 566 -73.27 -18.95 -28.21
N GLU A 567 -73.45 -19.00 -26.89
CA GLU A 567 -74.75 -19.32 -26.27
C GLU A 567 -75.77 -18.19 -26.46
N LEU A 568 -75.35 -16.94 -26.23
CA LEU A 568 -76.25 -15.79 -26.38
C LEU A 568 -76.69 -15.61 -27.83
N GLU A 569 -75.78 -15.75 -28.79
CA GLU A 569 -76.08 -15.66 -30.23
C GLU A 569 -77.17 -16.64 -30.65
N ARG A 570 -77.07 -17.91 -30.24
CA ARG A 570 -78.11 -18.91 -30.48
C ARG A 570 -79.45 -18.49 -29.85
N SER A 571 -79.43 -18.02 -28.62
CA SER A 571 -80.63 -17.52 -27.93
C SER A 571 -81.26 -16.27 -28.57
N VAL A 572 -80.45 -15.43 -29.21
CA VAL A 572 -80.87 -14.27 -30.02
C VAL A 572 -81.53 -14.74 -31.31
N GLY A 573 -80.86 -15.58 -32.11
CA GLY A 573 -81.38 -16.10 -33.38
C GLY A 573 -82.61 -17.02 -33.23
N GLU A 574 -82.73 -17.76 -32.12
CA GLU A 574 -83.95 -18.49 -31.75
C GLU A 574 -85.13 -17.52 -31.52
N HIS A 575 -84.93 -16.44 -30.77
CA HIS A 575 -85.96 -15.45 -30.50
C HIS A 575 -86.35 -14.67 -31.76
N GLN A 576 -85.37 -14.31 -32.60
CA GLN A 576 -85.56 -13.69 -33.91
C GLN A 576 -86.47 -14.55 -34.81
N LYS A 577 -86.17 -15.84 -34.95
CA LYS A 577 -87.02 -16.80 -35.71
C LYS A 577 -88.42 -16.93 -35.14
N THR A 578 -88.57 -16.91 -33.81
CA THR A 578 -89.89 -16.90 -33.15
C THR A 578 -90.69 -15.64 -33.51
N LEU A 579 -90.02 -14.47 -33.55
CA LEU A 579 -90.63 -13.20 -33.91
C LEU A 579 -90.98 -13.10 -35.40
N GLU A 580 -90.14 -13.62 -36.29
CA GLU A 580 -90.46 -13.76 -37.72
C GLU A 580 -91.71 -14.62 -37.94
N MET A 581 -91.76 -15.80 -37.33
CA MET A 581 -92.93 -16.69 -37.42
C MET A 581 -94.18 -16.01 -36.85
N THR A 582 -94.04 -15.25 -35.75
CA THR A 582 -95.13 -14.45 -35.19
C THR A 582 -95.61 -13.38 -36.18
N CYS A 583 -94.69 -12.67 -36.85
CA CYS A 583 -95.03 -11.67 -37.87
C CYS A 583 -95.76 -12.30 -39.06
N ARG A 584 -95.35 -13.49 -39.52
CA ARG A 584 -96.00 -14.24 -40.60
C ARG A 584 -97.41 -14.68 -40.20
N LEU A 585 -97.57 -15.24 -38.99
CA LEU A 585 -98.88 -15.64 -38.44
C LEU A 585 -99.84 -14.45 -38.37
N GLN A 586 -99.41 -13.32 -37.78
CA GLN A 586 -100.27 -12.14 -37.68
C GLN A 586 -100.60 -11.54 -39.05
N THR A 587 -99.65 -11.51 -40.00
CA THR A 587 -99.91 -11.03 -41.37
C THR A 587 -100.94 -11.92 -42.09
N ALA A 588 -100.81 -13.25 -42.00
CA ALA A 588 -101.78 -14.18 -42.57
C ALA A 588 -103.18 -14.05 -41.92
N MET A 589 -103.24 -13.82 -40.60
CA MET A 589 -104.51 -13.56 -39.91
C MET A 589 -105.14 -12.21 -40.32
N GLU A 590 -104.34 -11.16 -40.51
CA GLU A 590 -104.79 -9.85 -41.01
C GLU A 590 -105.36 -9.99 -42.44
N GLU A 591 -104.69 -10.73 -43.34
CA GLU A 591 -105.17 -11.02 -44.70
C GLU A 591 -106.46 -11.86 -44.73
N TYR A 592 -106.52 -12.92 -43.91
CA TYR A 592 -107.71 -13.77 -43.81
C TYR A 592 -108.92 -13.00 -43.26
N GLN A 593 -108.70 -12.20 -42.21
CA GLN A 593 -109.76 -11.37 -41.64
C GLN A 593 -110.27 -10.32 -42.63
N PHE A 594 -109.38 -9.72 -43.44
CA PHE A 594 -109.79 -8.83 -44.54
C PHE A 594 -110.66 -9.56 -45.56
N TRP A 595 -110.31 -10.78 -45.97
CA TRP A 595 -111.16 -11.59 -46.86
C TRP A 595 -112.52 -11.91 -46.23
N CYS A 596 -112.58 -12.26 -44.94
CA CYS A 596 -113.87 -12.52 -44.29
C CYS A 596 -114.81 -11.31 -44.36
N ASP A 597 -114.27 -10.09 -44.23
CA ASP A 597 -115.07 -8.88 -44.17
C ASP A 597 -115.51 -8.43 -45.58
N ASP A 598 -114.69 -8.66 -46.62
CA ASP A 598 -115.06 -8.45 -48.02
C ASP A 598 -116.04 -9.53 -48.56
N ALA A 599 -115.79 -10.81 -48.23
CA ALA A 599 -116.68 -11.92 -48.57
C ALA A 599 -118.05 -11.75 -47.89
N GLY A 600 -118.07 -11.44 -46.58
CA GLY A 600 -119.31 -11.14 -45.85
C GLY A 600 -120.06 -9.93 -46.43
N SER A 601 -119.33 -8.87 -46.79
CA SER A 601 -119.90 -7.69 -47.48
C SER A 601 -120.48 -8.04 -48.86
N THR A 602 -119.85 -8.96 -49.58
CA THR A 602 -120.30 -9.43 -50.90
C THR A 602 -121.52 -10.35 -50.79
N ILE A 603 -121.55 -11.27 -49.83
CA ILE A 603 -122.70 -12.12 -49.51
C ILE A 603 -123.91 -11.26 -49.15
N ALA A 604 -123.75 -10.28 -48.25
CA ALA A 604 -124.84 -9.36 -47.88
C ALA A 604 -125.35 -8.54 -49.08
N ARG A 605 -124.45 -8.07 -49.96
CA ARG A 605 -124.79 -7.29 -51.16
C ARG A 605 -125.54 -8.12 -52.21
N VAL A 606 -125.06 -9.32 -52.50
CA VAL A 606 -125.66 -10.24 -53.47
C VAL A 606 -126.98 -10.83 -52.94
N GLY A 607 -127.03 -11.14 -51.64
CA GLY A 607 -128.28 -11.53 -50.95
C GLY A 607 -129.34 -10.44 -51.05
N LYS A 608 -128.98 -9.16 -50.88
CA LYS A 608 -129.89 -8.04 -51.13
C LYS A 608 -130.34 -7.99 -52.60
N PHE A 609 -129.41 -7.94 -53.57
CA PHE A 609 -129.76 -7.86 -54.98
C PHE A 609 -130.62 -9.04 -55.48
N SER A 610 -130.42 -10.25 -54.94
CA SER A 610 -131.24 -11.41 -55.26
C SER A 610 -132.72 -11.19 -54.90
N SER A 611 -133.00 -10.54 -53.76
CA SER A 611 -134.37 -10.21 -53.34
C SER A 611 -135.05 -9.14 -54.20
N GLU A 612 -134.27 -8.35 -54.94
CA GLU A 612 -134.74 -7.30 -55.85
C GLU A 612 -134.95 -7.81 -57.30
N CYS A 613 -134.42 -8.99 -57.64
CA CYS A 613 -134.50 -9.58 -58.97
C CYS A 613 -135.90 -10.13 -59.30
N ARG A 614 -136.39 -9.84 -60.52
CA ARG A 614 -137.73 -10.25 -61.01
C ARG A 614 -137.73 -11.05 -62.32
N SER A 615 -136.58 -11.31 -62.93
CA SER A 615 -136.46 -12.11 -64.16
C SER A 615 -135.42 -13.23 -64.01
N THR A 616 -135.57 -14.30 -64.78
CA THR A 616 -134.71 -15.50 -64.66
C THR A 616 -133.28 -15.20 -65.11
N GLU A 617 -133.14 -14.29 -66.07
CA GLU A 617 -131.90 -13.90 -66.73
C GLU A 617 -131.05 -13.06 -65.77
N ALA A 618 -131.68 -12.15 -65.01
CA ALA A 618 -131.01 -11.34 -64.01
C ALA A 618 -130.42 -12.22 -62.89
N VAL A 619 -131.19 -13.21 -62.40
CA VAL A 619 -130.71 -14.15 -61.38
C VAL A 619 -129.63 -15.08 -61.93
N SER A 620 -129.77 -15.58 -63.17
CA SER A 620 -128.75 -16.43 -63.82
C SER A 620 -127.43 -15.69 -64.02
N VAL A 621 -127.47 -14.39 -64.40
CA VAL A 621 -126.28 -13.54 -64.50
C VAL A 621 -125.69 -13.27 -63.12
N LEU A 622 -126.51 -12.96 -62.11
CA LEU A 622 -126.06 -12.73 -60.73
C LEU A 622 -125.40 -13.98 -60.13
N HIS A 623 -125.97 -15.17 -60.34
CA HIS A 623 -125.39 -16.44 -59.92
C HIS A 623 -124.03 -16.70 -60.60
N ARG A 624 -123.97 -16.64 -61.93
CA ARG A 624 -122.72 -16.84 -62.68
C ARG A 624 -121.63 -15.84 -62.32
N GLN A 625 -122.00 -14.60 -61.98
CA GLN A 625 -121.03 -13.60 -61.48
C GLN A 625 -120.57 -13.91 -60.06
N PHE A 626 -121.50 -14.25 -59.15
CA PHE A 626 -121.18 -14.65 -57.78
C PHE A 626 -120.25 -15.87 -57.76
N GLU A 627 -120.56 -16.93 -58.50
CA GLU A 627 -119.69 -18.09 -58.65
C GLU A 627 -118.32 -17.72 -59.21
N LYS A 628 -118.27 -16.95 -60.31
CA LYS A 628 -117.03 -16.59 -61.00
C LYS A 628 -116.08 -15.74 -60.14
N PHE A 629 -116.60 -14.92 -59.23
CA PHE A 629 -115.78 -14.03 -58.40
C PHE A 629 -115.53 -14.54 -56.98
N VAL A 630 -116.44 -15.31 -56.38
CA VAL A 630 -116.33 -15.73 -54.97
C VAL A 630 -115.71 -17.12 -54.82
N TRP A 631 -116.20 -18.14 -55.55
CA TRP A 631 -115.71 -19.51 -55.38
C TRP A 631 -114.20 -19.69 -55.63
N PRO A 632 -113.57 -19.05 -56.65
CA PRO A 632 -112.11 -19.15 -56.84
C PRO A 632 -111.26 -18.59 -55.69
N THR A 633 -111.84 -17.82 -54.77
CA THR A 633 -111.12 -17.31 -53.58
C THR A 633 -111.10 -18.32 -52.44
N VAL A 634 -112.08 -19.22 -52.33
CA VAL A 634 -112.23 -20.12 -51.16
C VAL A 634 -111.02 -21.04 -50.97
N PRO A 635 -110.51 -21.77 -52.00
CA PRO A 635 -109.34 -22.64 -51.82
C PRO A 635 -108.06 -21.88 -51.43
N GLN A 636 -107.95 -20.61 -51.80
CA GLN A 636 -106.81 -19.76 -51.40
C GLN A 636 -106.87 -19.39 -49.90
N GLN A 637 -108.05 -19.46 -49.28
CA GLN A 637 -108.22 -19.25 -47.85
C GLN A 637 -108.11 -20.55 -47.06
N GLU A 638 -108.57 -21.68 -47.59
CA GLU A 638 -108.31 -23.01 -47.00
C GLU A 638 -106.80 -23.25 -46.84
N GLU A 639 -106.00 -22.88 -47.84
CA GLU A 639 -104.53 -22.86 -47.78
C GLU A 639 -104.00 -21.84 -46.75
N ARG A 640 -104.48 -20.59 -46.76
CA ARG A 640 -104.06 -19.56 -45.77
C ARG A 640 -104.38 -19.98 -44.32
N ILE A 641 -105.50 -20.65 -44.08
CA ILE A 641 -105.89 -21.19 -42.77
C ILE A 641 -105.01 -22.36 -42.36
N SER A 642 -104.64 -23.21 -43.31
CA SER A 642 -103.68 -24.29 -43.09
C SER A 642 -102.32 -23.73 -42.66
N GLN A 643 -101.83 -22.68 -43.33
CA GLN A 643 -100.62 -21.94 -42.94
C GLN A 643 -100.75 -21.25 -41.56
N ILE A 644 -101.89 -20.62 -41.26
CA ILE A 644 -102.19 -20.02 -39.95
C ILE A 644 -102.12 -21.08 -38.84
N THR A 645 -102.69 -22.27 -39.06
CA THR A 645 -102.68 -23.38 -38.10
C THR A 645 -101.30 -24.02 -37.96
N GLU A 646 -100.55 -24.20 -39.06
CA GLU A 646 -99.17 -24.68 -39.03
C GLU A 646 -98.24 -23.73 -38.25
N LEU A 647 -98.35 -22.42 -38.50
CA LEU A 647 -97.57 -21.39 -37.80
C LEU A 647 -97.95 -21.29 -36.31
N ALA A 648 -99.25 -21.34 -35.98
CA ALA A 648 -99.70 -21.34 -34.59
C ALA A 648 -99.23 -22.58 -33.82
N VAL A 649 -99.27 -23.77 -34.43
CA VAL A 649 -98.74 -25.02 -33.86
C VAL A 649 -97.22 -24.96 -33.67
N ARG A 650 -96.47 -24.33 -34.58
CA ARG A 650 -95.02 -24.12 -34.41
C ARG A 650 -94.67 -23.11 -33.32
N LEU A 651 -95.50 -22.10 -33.09
CA LEU A 651 -95.25 -21.03 -32.11
C LEU A 651 -95.70 -21.36 -30.68
N HIS A 652 -96.87 -21.99 -30.54
CA HIS A 652 -97.51 -22.25 -29.25
C HIS A 652 -97.51 -23.75 -28.88
N GLY A 653 -97.03 -24.62 -29.76
CA GLY A 653 -97.14 -26.06 -29.61
C GLY A 653 -98.49 -26.61 -30.08
N VAL A 654 -98.59 -27.94 -30.10
CA VAL A 654 -99.65 -28.68 -30.82
C VAL A 654 -101.06 -28.42 -30.26
N GLU A 655 -101.23 -28.33 -28.94
CA GLU A 655 -102.55 -28.12 -28.33
C GLU A 655 -102.95 -26.65 -28.25
N GLU A 656 -102.04 -25.77 -27.81
CA GLU A 656 -102.35 -24.33 -27.70
C GLU A 656 -102.46 -23.66 -29.07
N GLY A 657 -101.66 -24.10 -30.06
CA GLY A 657 -101.76 -23.62 -31.44
C GLY A 657 -103.10 -23.94 -32.10
N ARG A 658 -103.66 -25.14 -31.87
CA ARG A 658 -105.01 -25.48 -32.35
C ARG A 658 -106.09 -24.66 -31.64
N ARG A 659 -106.02 -24.51 -30.32
CA ARG A 659 -106.94 -23.63 -29.55
C ARG A 659 -106.85 -22.16 -29.95
N TYR A 660 -105.70 -21.73 -30.44
CA TYR A 660 -105.49 -20.37 -30.96
C TYR A 660 -106.24 -20.16 -32.28
N THR A 661 -106.20 -21.13 -33.21
CA THR A 661 -106.82 -21.01 -34.54
C THR A 661 -108.25 -21.53 -34.64
N GLU A 662 -108.75 -22.25 -33.64
CA GLU A 662 -110.12 -22.80 -33.55
C GLU A 662 -111.21 -21.82 -34.00
N LYS A 663 -111.18 -20.57 -33.53
CA LYS A 663 -112.15 -19.53 -33.92
C LYS A 663 -112.02 -19.08 -35.37
N THR A 664 -110.78 -19.03 -35.89
CA THR A 664 -110.47 -18.68 -37.28
C THR A 664 -111.04 -19.73 -38.23
N VAL A 665 -110.89 -21.01 -37.86
CA VAL A 665 -111.41 -22.18 -38.59
C VAL A 665 -112.94 -22.22 -38.54
N SER A 666 -113.57 -22.03 -37.37
CA SER A 666 -115.04 -21.97 -37.26
C SER A 666 -115.63 -20.88 -38.17
N LYS A 667 -115.10 -19.65 -38.09
CA LYS A 667 -115.51 -18.53 -38.94
C LYS A 667 -115.34 -18.82 -40.44
N HIS A 668 -114.40 -19.70 -40.82
CA HIS A 668 -114.23 -20.10 -42.22
C HIS A 668 -115.35 -21.02 -42.67
N SER A 669 -115.64 -22.07 -41.91
CA SER A 669 -116.75 -22.99 -42.20
C SER A 669 -118.07 -22.23 -42.31
N GLU A 670 -118.35 -21.34 -41.34
CA GLU A 670 -119.52 -20.44 -41.34
C GLU A 670 -119.59 -19.57 -42.61
N MET A 671 -118.45 -19.04 -43.07
CA MET A 671 -118.37 -18.22 -44.29
C MET A 671 -118.58 -19.05 -45.56
N VAL A 672 -117.97 -20.24 -45.67
CA VAL A 672 -118.12 -21.14 -46.83
C VAL A 672 -119.53 -21.72 -46.92
N GLU A 673 -120.16 -22.03 -45.78
CA GLU A 673 -121.58 -22.38 -45.70
C GLU A 673 -122.48 -21.21 -46.12
N SER A 674 -122.16 -19.98 -45.72
CA SER A 674 -122.89 -18.78 -46.14
C SER A 674 -122.77 -18.50 -47.65
N ILE A 675 -121.59 -18.72 -48.23
CA ILE A 675 -121.38 -18.65 -49.70
C ILE A 675 -122.23 -19.71 -50.40
N ARG A 676 -122.18 -20.95 -49.92
CA ARG A 676 -122.94 -22.08 -50.50
C ARG A 676 -124.44 -21.84 -50.45
N ALA A 677 -124.97 -21.48 -49.27
CA ALA A 677 -126.40 -21.21 -49.08
C ALA A 677 -126.91 -20.06 -49.96
N LEU A 678 -126.08 -19.05 -50.26
CA LEU A 678 -126.43 -17.98 -51.19
C LEU A 678 -126.40 -18.46 -52.66
N SER A 679 -125.44 -19.29 -53.05
CA SER A 679 -125.41 -19.91 -54.39
C SER A 679 -126.64 -20.80 -54.61
N ASP A 680 -126.92 -21.70 -53.67
CA ASP A 680 -128.08 -22.60 -53.71
C ASP A 680 -129.40 -21.81 -53.70
N GLY A 681 -129.48 -20.74 -52.90
CA GLY A 681 -130.62 -19.83 -52.85
C GLY A 681 -130.85 -19.06 -54.16
N LEU A 682 -129.77 -18.66 -54.85
CA LEU A 682 -129.83 -18.05 -56.19
C LEU A 682 -130.33 -19.06 -57.24
N LEU A 683 -129.83 -20.30 -57.24
CA LEU A 683 -130.30 -21.36 -58.13
C LEU A 683 -131.78 -21.70 -57.89
N ALA A 684 -132.21 -21.78 -56.62
CA ALA A 684 -133.61 -22.00 -56.26
C ALA A 684 -134.51 -20.84 -56.69
N LEU A 685 -134.03 -19.59 -56.59
CA LEU A 685 -134.73 -18.40 -57.09
C LEU A 685 -134.84 -18.40 -58.63
N GLU A 686 -133.76 -18.75 -59.33
CA GLU A 686 -133.73 -18.87 -60.80
C GLU A 686 -134.74 -19.93 -61.29
N ALA A 687 -134.78 -21.09 -60.63
CA ALA A 687 -135.75 -22.15 -60.89
C ALA A 687 -137.20 -21.72 -60.60
N ARG A 688 -137.44 -21.01 -59.48
CA ARG A 688 -138.78 -20.50 -59.12
C ARG A 688 -139.29 -19.50 -60.15
N LEU A 689 -138.47 -18.52 -60.54
CA LEU A 689 -138.85 -17.52 -61.55
C LEU A 689 -139.08 -18.14 -62.92
N ARG A 690 -138.37 -19.22 -63.29
CA ARG A 690 -138.68 -19.99 -64.51
C ARG A 690 -140.05 -20.65 -64.45
N MET A 691 -140.38 -21.33 -63.35
CA MET A 691 -141.69 -21.96 -63.17
C MET A 691 -142.82 -20.92 -63.16
N GLU A 692 -142.59 -19.75 -62.56
CA GLU A 692 -143.54 -18.64 -62.50
C GLU A 692 -143.75 -17.97 -63.88
N SER A 693 -142.67 -17.80 -64.66
CA SER A 693 -142.73 -17.34 -66.05
C SER A 693 -143.51 -18.31 -66.96
N LEU A 694 -143.22 -19.61 -66.87
CA LEU A 694 -143.96 -20.66 -67.61
C LEU A 694 -145.43 -20.69 -67.22
N LYS A 695 -145.76 -20.53 -65.93
CA LYS A 695 -147.14 -20.49 -65.45
C LYS A 695 -147.90 -19.24 -65.90
N ASN A 696 -147.23 -18.09 -65.99
CA ASN A 696 -147.85 -16.89 -66.55
C ASN A 696 -148.10 -17.03 -68.05
N GLN A 697 -147.16 -17.62 -68.81
CA GLN A 697 -147.38 -17.94 -70.24
C GLN A 697 -148.59 -18.89 -70.44
N GLN A 698 -148.81 -19.84 -69.53
CA GLN A 698 -150.01 -20.69 -69.55
C GLN A 698 -151.30 -19.94 -69.18
N ASN A 699 -151.25 -19.04 -68.18
CA ASN A 699 -152.42 -18.24 -67.78
C ASN A 699 -152.80 -17.18 -68.83
N ASP A 700 -151.84 -16.54 -69.49
CA ASP A 700 -152.11 -15.51 -70.49
C ASP A 700 -152.69 -16.13 -71.78
N GLY A 701 -152.19 -17.29 -72.19
CA GLY A 701 -152.83 -18.09 -73.25
C GLY A 701 -154.25 -18.57 -72.91
N GLN A 702 -154.59 -18.75 -71.63
CA GLN A 702 -155.97 -19.01 -71.20
C GLN A 702 -156.85 -17.75 -71.16
N LYS A 703 -156.27 -16.55 -71.06
CA LYS A 703 -157.02 -15.28 -71.13
C LYS A 703 -157.30 -14.83 -72.56
N GLU A 704 -156.38 -15.06 -73.49
CA GLU A 704 -156.65 -14.83 -74.92
C GLU A 704 -157.86 -15.68 -75.37
N GLU A 705 -157.99 -16.92 -74.88
CA GLU A 705 -159.18 -17.76 -75.07
C GLU A 705 -160.46 -17.24 -74.35
N GLU A 706 -160.40 -16.33 -73.38
CA GLU A 706 -161.58 -15.74 -72.73
C GLU A 706 -161.97 -14.36 -73.29
N GLU A 707 -161.02 -13.53 -73.74
CA GLU A 707 -161.32 -12.25 -74.40
C GLU A 707 -161.78 -12.43 -75.86
N GLU A 708 -161.35 -13.48 -76.57
CA GLU A 708 -161.89 -13.82 -77.91
C GLU A 708 -163.33 -14.42 -77.85
N LYS A 709 -163.97 -14.44 -76.67
CA LYS A 709 -165.34 -14.96 -76.44
C LYS A 709 -166.32 -13.91 -75.89
N ARG A 710 -166.14 -12.62 -76.24
CA ARG A 710 -167.06 -11.51 -75.90
C ARG A 710 -167.52 -10.68 -77.09
#